data_AF-A0A972N9A7-F1
#
_entry.id   AF-A0A972N9A7-F1
#
_cell.length_a   1.000
_cell.length_b   1.000
_cell.length_c   1.000
_cell.angle_alpha   90.00
_cell.angle_beta   90.00
_cell.angle_gamma   90.00
#
_symmetry.space_group_name_H-M   'P 1'
#
loop_
_entity.id
_entity.type
_entity.pdbx_description
1 polymer ?
#
loop_
_entity_poly.entity_id
_entity_poly.type
_entity_poly.pdbx_seq_one_letter_code
_entity_poly.pdbx_strand_id
1 'polypeptide(L)'
;MIQRVRTVSTRVRILLLALILVLGLAACQHAPWGPSPLRPRITTTPTPPPVQVQGVAPTAIPMLYARDDYRAYDYARHHPEYGPVGLWIRVRWNQLHKDWSSHPHAFDWEPIDTLLEKAARQRVRLPDGRQIPRPVILSVSIYSQRGSSPFQFATHTPGYLRRAVGDLTIGDERWCAPQPAPPYANTTYREELKAFIRALGQRYDQHPLVTAVMVGPGYDEETAATRLGVWCGRKLYSDYLYEQLGGSQVYASFVLEMMKAYREAFPHTALYLQAGNAEWSHRGLFVEEAAKLNPPMGYKPNGLAAISGSAYGWKGTLKGNGWMQLAEAYEDLIPIAFEPKVIPAYFEDDEAAVEELYWMLLWGLSHNADFFDLQSNLTHPALDWFHLLPKVEEAPNGFPEFITFVNRNLGREPATAEDVWIVLRDVEPAEDKYGIGPWGPRNGYVGGEEGDWDHWLYRIPVYEDATTRLLRRELPGRPQAVQARQLRRTDGRYMWFQVDSRWQHFDRPSLEAGGTGQYRVTVWYLDVGKDAWALEYTRDDGSVEQRRVQKEDTREMRRVTWTLRDARWQHGLEGADLRINALDDGPEYIHMVHIQAIGPGKNPPTPALTPEVEPAPLEEQTWTEGVDGYNGMADTFISRWFRRRPMAKMGYTAVRHQTLYTLIRADVSQVPPEAQVEQATLSLWAGAGSVPVTLEVYKLLRAWEEGEATWYEAAKGDPWDVPGVLGGQDVSERPVHQVRVARPYRWVDIDITDLVQEWVRHPEENFGILITGKEPGVEYHFLPKEFPLAKFRPHLHVNYRVPTH
;
A
#
# COMPACT_ATOMS: atom_id res chain seq x y z
N MET A 1 60.78 21.33 15.25
CA MET A 1 61.99 20.68 15.79
C MET A 1 61.57 19.45 16.58
N ILE A 2 62.24 18.29 16.39
CA ILE A 2 62.35 17.12 17.32
C ILE A 2 61.00 16.50 17.79
N GLN A 3 60.50 15.31 17.41
CA GLN A 3 61.01 13.93 17.15
C GLN A 3 61.13 13.00 18.38
N ARG A 4 60.56 11.76 18.25
CA ARG A 4 60.52 10.58 19.16
C ARG A 4 59.41 10.60 20.25
N VAL A 5 58.79 9.50 20.70
CA VAL A 5 59.18 8.06 20.86
C VAL A 5 58.05 7.07 20.42
N ARG A 6 58.37 5.77 20.26
CA ARG A 6 57.51 4.65 19.79
C ARG A 6 56.90 3.76 20.91
N THR A 7 55.79 3.09 20.57
CA THR A 7 55.33 1.71 20.93
C THR A 7 55.12 1.26 22.39
N VAL A 8 53.84 0.99 22.74
CA VAL A 8 53.27 -0.14 23.54
C VAL A 8 51.74 -0.13 23.23
N SER A 9 50.94 -1.20 23.09
CA SER A 9 51.14 -2.66 23.01
C SER A 9 50.04 -3.31 22.13
N THR A 10 50.31 -4.47 21.51
CA THR A 10 49.32 -5.31 20.78
C THR A 10 48.84 -6.53 21.60
N ARG A 11 49.41 -6.79 22.78
CA ARG A 11 49.21 -8.04 23.53
C ARG A 11 47.93 -8.12 24.37
N VAL A 12 47.28 -7.00 24.66
CA VAL A 12 46.06 -6.96 25.49
C VAL A 12 44.81 -7.46 24.75
N ARG A 13 44.75 -7.32 23.41
CA ARG A 13 43.55 -7.69 22.63
C ARG A 13 43.38 -9.21 22.40
N ILE A 14 44.45 -9.99 22.48
CA ILE A 14 44.41 -11.44 22.18
C ILE A 14 43.89 -12.25 23.39
N LEU A 15 44.12 -11.78 24.63
CA LEU A 15 43.71 -12.48 25.85
C LEU A 15 42.20 -12.41 26.15
N LEU A 16 41.48 -11.40 25.67
CA LEU A 16 40.03 -11.28 25.88
C LEU A 16 39.18 -12.18 24.96
N LEU A 17 39.69 -12.53 23.76
CA LEU A 17 38.96 -13.37 22.80
C LEU A 17 39.00 -14.86 23.16
N ALA A 18 40.03 -15.32 23.88
CA ALA A 18 40.17 -16.71 24.28
C ALA A 18 39.22 -17.13 25.42
N LEU A 19 38.78 -16.20 26.27
CA LEU A 19 37.96 -16.51 27.45
C LEU A 19 36.47 -16.76 27.11
N ILE A 20 35.99 -16.20 26.00
CA ILE A 20 34.58 -16.31 25.58
C ILE A 20 34.28 -17.66 24.91
N LEU A 21 35.26 -18.28 24.25
CA LEU A 21 35.08 -19.57 23.56
C LEU A 21 34.96 -20.78 24.49
N VAL A 22 35.42 -20.69 25.74
CA VAL A 22 35.52 -21.84 26.67
C VAL A 22 34.23 -22.08 27.46
N LEU A 23 33.32 -21.09 27.54
CA LEU A 23 32.07 -21.20 28.30
C LEU A 23 30.87 -21.73 27.48
N GLY A 24 31.02 -21.91 26.16
CA GLY A 24 29.92 -22.29 25.27
C GLY A 24 29.68 -23.79 25.06
N LEU A 25 30.48 -24.68 25.67
CA LEU A 25 30.55 -26.11 25.31
C LEU A 25 30.12 -27.11 26.39
N ALA A 26 29.50 -26.64 27.50
CA ALA A 26 29.25 -27.47 28.69
C ALA A 26 27.76 -27.72 29.04
N ALA A 27 26.81 -27.40 28.15
CA ALA A 27 25.38 -27.45 28.45
C ALA A 27 24.54 -28.14 27.35
N CYS A 28 24.85 -29.40 27.03
CA CYS A 28 23.99 -30.23 26.19
C CYS A 28 24.18 -31.72 26.51
N GLN A 29 23.27 -32.33 27.30
CA GLN A 29 23.04 -33.78 27.34
C GLN A 29 21.78 -34.17 28.17
N HIS A 30 20.87 -34.93 27.53
CA HIS A 30 19.80 -35.79 28.08
C HIS A 30 18.55 -35.22 28.79
N ALA A 31 17.41 -35.20 28.08
CA ALA A 31 16.07 -35.63 28.57
C ALA A 31 15.13 -35.95 27.36
N PRO A 32 14.10 -36.82 27.49
CA PRO A 32 13.42 -37.45 26.35
C PRO A 32 12.06 -36.82 25.93
N TRP A 33 11.52 -37.32 24.81
CA TRP A 33 10.26 -36.89 24.18
C TRP A 33 9.00 -37.16 25.02
N GLY A 34 8.01 -36.26 24.91
CA GLY A 34 6.63 -36.37 25.42
C GLY A 34 5.67 -35.55 24.56
N PRO A 35 4.35 -35.84 24.55
CA PRO A 35 3.49 -35.57 23.38
C PRO A 35 3.04 -34.11 23.22
N SER A 36 2.92 -33.68 21.97
CA SER A 36 2.37 -32.38 21.56
C SER A 36 0.89 -32.24 21.93
N PRO A 37 0.49 -31.21 22.71
CA PRO A 37 -0.91 -30.87 22.92
C PRO A 37 -1.39 -29.84 21.89
N LEU A 38 -2.22 -30.33 20.97
CA LEU A 38 -3.30 -29.66 20.22
C LEU A 38 -3.37 -28.11 20.21
N ARG A 39 -3.30 -27.53 19.00
CA ARG A 39 -3.65 -26.12 18.71
C ARG A 39 -5.17 -25.94 18.63
N PRO A 40 -5.78 -24.94 19.30
CA PRO A 40 -7.12 -24.45 18.99
C PRO A 40 -7.12 -23.50 17.78
N ARG A 41 -8.27 -23.42 17.12
CA ARG A 41 -8.58 -22.65 15.89
C ARG A 41 -8.09 -21.19 15.88
N ILE A 42 -7.76 -20.72 14.68
CA ILE A 42 -7.71 -19.30 14.32
C ILE A 42 -9.08 -18.93 13.73
N THR A 43 -9.64 -17.81 14.19
CA THR A 43 -10.87 -17.20 13.65
C THR A 43 -10.52 -16.00 12.77
N THR A 44 -11.39 -15.68 11.81
CA THR A 44 -11.22 -14.62 10.80
C THR A 44 -11.27 -13.20 11.39
N THR A 45 -10.35 -12.32 10.96
CA THR A 45 -10.35 -10.88 11.29
C THR A 45 -11.51 -10.13 10.59
N PRO A 46 -12.19 -9.18 11.24
CA PRO A 46 -13.15 -8.31 10.57
C PRO A 46 -12.52 -7.30 9.61
N THR A 47 -13.36 -6.86 8.67
CA THR A 47 -13.16 -5.67 7.83
C THR A 47 -13.19 -4.39 8.68
N PRO A 48 -12.38 -3.35 8.39
CA PRO A 48 -12.53 -2.06 9.06
C PRO A 48 -13.90 -1.44 8.73
N PRO A 49 -14.45 -0.62 9.64
CA PRO A 49 -15.74 0.02 9.43
C PRO A 49 -15.69 1.04 8.28
N PRO A 50 -16.76 1.18 7.49
CA PRO A 50 -16.82 2.13 6.41
C PRO A 50 -16.81 3.56 6.98
N VAL A 51 -15.79 4.33 6.61
CA VAL A 51 -15.99 5.78 6.45
C VAL A 51 -17.21 5.93 5.55
N GLN A 52 -18.21 6.73 5.93
CA GLN A 52 -19.37 6.95 5.07
C GLN A 52 -18.94 7.65 3.77
N VAL A 53 -18.64 6.85 2.75
CA VAL A 53 -18.32 7.32 1.41
C VAL A 53 -19.60 7.90 0.81
N GLN A 54 -19.65 9.23 0.67
CA GLN A 54 -20.73 9.89 -0.07
C GLN A 54 -20.55 9.65 -1.57
N GLY A 55 -20.95 8.45 -2.02
CA GLY A 55 -20.95 8.02 -3.42
C GLY A 55 -19.62 7.43 -3.88
N VAL A 56 -19.69 6.33 -4.65
CA VAL A 56 -18.52 5.69 -5.28
C VAL A 56 -17.75 6.73 -6.09
N ALA A 57 -16.45 6.88 -5.81
CA ALA A 57 -15.60 7.82 -6.51
C ALA A 57 -15.54 7.46 -8.02
N PRO A 58 -15.78 8.40 -8.95
CA PRO A 58 -15.61 8.14 -10.36
C PRO A 58 -14.14 7.78 -10.65
N THR A 59 -13.92 6.64 -11.32
CA THR A 59 -12.59 6.16 -11.72
C THR A 59 -12.30 6.44 -13.20
N ALA A 60 -11.02 6.48 -13.57
CA ALA A 60 -10.64 6.34 -14.97
C ALA A 60 -11.00 4.92 -15.46
N ILE A 61 -11.23 4.72 -16.77
CA ILE A 61 -11.46 3.35 -17.27
C ILE A 61 -10.16 2.55 -17.12
N PRO A 62 -10.16 1.39 -16.43
CA PRO A 62 -8.95 0.62 -16.17
C PRO A 62 -8.27 0.11 -17.46
N MET A 63 -7.05 0.59 -17.73
CA MET A 63 -6.16 0.18 -18.82
C MET A 63 -4.79 0.88 -18.70
N LEU A 64 -3.88 0.62 -19.64
CA LEU A 64 -2.66 1.42 -19.81
C LEU A 64 -2.97 2.72 -20.56
N TYR A 65 -2.43 3.86 -20.13
CA TYR A 65 -2.57 5.16 -20.81
C TYR A 65 -1.24 5.64 -21.39
N ALA A 66 -1.26 6.10 -22.64
CA ALA A 66 -0.08 6.67 -23.29
C ALA A 66 0.09 8.15 -22.88
N ARG A 67 1.07 8.44 -22.00
CA ARG A 67 1.26 9.77 -21.38
C ARG A 67 1.69 10.87 -22.35
N ASP A 68 2.67 10.56 -23.20
CA ASP A 68 3.35 11.53 -24.08
C ASP A 68 2.91 11.40 -25.56
N ASP A 69 1.70 10.87 -25.80
CA ASP A 69 1.10 10.73 -27.13
C ASP A 69 0.49 12.05 -27.64
N TYR A 70 1.35 13.03 -27.95
CA TYR A 70 0.96 14.34 -28.51
C TYR A 70 0.29 14.27 -29.91
N ARG A 71 0.05 13.08 -30.47
CA ARG A 71 -0.51 12.88 -31.80
C ARG A 71 -1.85 12.16 -31.81
N ALA A 72 -2.22 11.51 -30.70
CA ALA A 72 -3.30 10.52 -30.60
C ALA A 72 -3.08 9.35 -31.57
N TYR A 73 -1.95 8.65 -31.44
CA TYR A 73 -1.59 7.50 -32.26
C TYR A 73 -2.48 6.28 -32.00
N ASP A 74 -2.89 5.59 -33.06
CA ASP A 74 -3.89 4.52 -33.01
C ASP A 74 -3.26 3.18 -32.60
N TYR A 75 -2.89 3.05 -31.32
CA TYR A 75 -2.31 1.82 -30.76
C TYR A 75 -3.20 0.58 -31.01
N ALA A 76 -4.52 0.69 -30.89
CA ALA A 76 -5.42 -0.45 -31.11
C ALA A 76 -5.38 -0.98 -32.57
N ARG A 77 -5.04 -0.12 -33.54
CA ARG A 77 -4.86 -0.48 -34.95
C ARG A 77 -3.45 -0.98 -35.27
N HIS A 78 -2.42 -0.39 -34.68
CA HIS A 78 -1.02 -0.62 -35.06
C HIS A 78 -0.30 -1.61 -34.14
N HIS A 79 -0.71 -1.70 -32.89
CA HIS A 79 -0.19 -2.59 -31.84
C HIS A 79 -1.34 -3.22 -31.03
N PRO A 80 -2.23 -4.02 -31.66
CA PRO A 80 -3.29 -4.71 -30.95
C PRO A 80 -2.77 -5.65 -29.83
N GLU A 81 -1.51 -6.06 -29.90
CA GLU A 81 -0.81 -6.84 -28.87
C GLU A 81 -0.60 -6.08 -27.54
N TYR A 82 -0.67 -4.74 -27.53
CA TYR A 82 -0.58 -3.95 -26.28
C TYR A 82 -1.90 -3.94 -25.48
N GLY A 83 -2.95 -4.59 -25.98
CA GLY A 83 -4.27 -4.58 -25.36
C GLY A 83 -4.94 -3.20 -25.46
N PRO A 84 -5.82 -2.84 -24.50
CA PRO A 84 -6.43 -1.52 -24.49
C PRO A 84 -5.43 -0.43 -24.08
N VAL A 85 -5.32 0.61 -24.92
CA VAL A 85 -4.43 1.76 -24.66
C VAL A 85 -5.22 3.08 -24.74
N GLY A 86 -5.35 3.74 -23.60
CA GLY A 86 -5.95 5.07 -23.48
C GLY A 86 -5.04 6.18 -24.00
N LEU A 87 -5.55 7.41 -24.04
CA LEU A 87 -4.80 8.61 -24.41
C LEU A 87 -4.66 9.52 -23.19
N TRP A 88 -3.48 10.13 -22.99
CA TRP A 88 -3.35 11.29 -22.12
C TRP A 88 -3.10 12.54 -22.98
N ILE A 89 -4.00 13.52 -22.91
CA ILE A 89 -3.81 14.86 -23.46
C ILE A 89 -3.11 15.74 -22.43
N ARG A 90 -1.91 16.21 -22.76
CA ARG A 90 -1.14 17.18 -21.98
C ARG A 90 -1.03 18.50 -22.76
N VAL A 91 -1.60 19.58 -22.23
CA VAL A 91 -1.60 20.92 -22.87
C VAL A 91 -1.15 22.00 -21.89
N ARG A 92 -0.58 23.11 -22.37
CA ARG A 92 -0.12 24.21 -21.52
C ARG A 92 -1.19 25.29 -21.38
N TRP A 93 -1.34 25.87 -20.19
CA TRP A 93 -2.40 26.84 -19.87
C TRP A 93 -2.41 28.06 -20.79
N ASN A 94 -1.24 28.56 -21.20
CA ASN A 94 -1.09 29.65 -22.17
C ASN A 94 -1.49 29.29 -23.61
N GLN A 95 -1.54 28.00 -23.97
CA GLN A 95 -2.06 27.55 -25.27
C GLN A 95 -3.59 27.54 -25.30
N LEU A 96 -4.24 27.61 -24.14
CA LEU A 96 -5.70 27.57 -24.00
C LEU A 96 -6.33 28.97 -23.89
N HIS A 97 -5.58 30.01 -24.23
CA HIS A 97 -6.03 31.40 -24.22
C HIS A 97 -5.75 32.06 -25.56
N LYS A 98 -6.74 32.79 -26.05
CA LYS A 98 -6.60 33.64 -27.23
C LYS A 98 -5.95 34.95 -26.75
N ASP A 99 -4.65 35.15 -27.01
CA ASP A 99 -3.87 36.31 -26.49
C ASP A 99 -4.19 37.63 -27.21
N TRP A 100 -5.47 37.99 -27.21
CA TRP A 100 -5.95 39.34 -27.47
C TRP A 100 -6.09 40.04 -26.12
N SER A 101 -5.45 41.21 -25.98
CA SER A 101 -5.36 41.97 -24.72
C SER A 101 -6.70 42.49 -24.16
N SER A 102 -7.83 42.14 -24.77
CA SER A 102 -9.17 42.63 -24.46
C SER A 102 -10.13 41.60 -23.86
N HIS A 103 -9.79 40.30 -23.81
CA HIS A 103 -10.73 39.24 -23.37
C HIS A 103 -10.05 38.17 -22.50
N PRO A 104 -9.91 38.36 -21.16
CA PRO A 104 -9.21 37.42 -20.27
C PRO A 104 -9.86 36.02 -20.21
N HIS A 105 -11.14 35.89 -20.56
CA HIS A 105 -11.88 34.62 -20.59
C HIS A 105 -12.19 34.14 -22.03
N ALA A 106 -11.47 34.62 -23.04
CA ALA A 106 -11.53 34.08 -24.40
C ALA A 106 -10.60 32.86 -24.53
N PHE A 107 -11.12 31.69 -24.17
CA PHE A 107 -10.35 30.45 -24.22
C PHE A 107 -10.21 29.91 -25.65
N ASP A 108 -9.06 29.26 -25.90
CA ASP A 108 -8.83 28.42 -27.07
C ASP A 108 -8.89 26.95 -26.65
N TRP A 109 -9.71 26.17 -27.34
CA TRP A 109 -9.93 24.77 -27.02
C TRP A 109 -9.42 23.83 -28.12
N GLU A 110 -9.01 24.37 -29.28
CA GLU A 110 -8.48 23.61 -30.41
C GLU A 110 -7.35 22.64 -30.03
N PRO A 111 -6.39 22.97 -29.12
CA PRO A 111 -5.33 22.05 -28.71
C PRO A 111 -5.82 20.75 -28.04
N ILE A 112 -6.98 20.79 -27.36
CA ILE A 112 -7.61 19.63 -26.73
C ILE A 112 -8.58 18.97 -27.71
N ASP A 113 -9.48 19.76 -28.30
CA ASP A 113 -10.56 19.27 -29.15
C ASP A 113 -10.03 18.48 -30.36
N THR A 114 -8.93 18.94 -30.98
CA THR A 114 -8.30 18.24 -32.13
C THR A 114 -7.82 16.84 -31.78
N LEU A 115 -7.43 16.59 -30.52
CA LEU A 115 -7.01 15.28 -30.04
C LEU A 115 -8.21 14.42 -29.62
N LEU A 116 -9.24 15.03 -29.01
CA LEU A 116 -10.52 14.37 -28.73
C LEU A 116 -11.20 13.88 -30.01
N GLU A 117 -11.22 14.68 -31.08
CA GLU A 117 -11.77 14.30 -32.39
C GLU A 117 -11.06 13.11 -33.05
N LYS A 118 -9.78 12.90 -32.76
CA LYS A 118 -9.02 11.72 -33.21
C LYS A 118 -9.37 10.51 -32.35
N ALA A 119 -9.35 10.66 -31.01
CA ALA A 119 -9.72 9.60 -30.07
C ALA A 119 -11.16 9.09 -30.31
N ALA A 120 -12.09 9.99 -30.66
CA ALA A 120 -13.48 9.67 -31.03
C ALA A 120 -13.61 8.66 -32.18
N ARG A 121 -12.67 8.70 -33.13
CA ARG A 121 -12.62 7.84 -34.32
C ARG A 121 -11.89 6.52 -34.07
N GLN A 122 -11.14 6.43 -32.98
CA GLN A 122 -10.43 5.22 -32.54
C GLN A 122 -11.37 4.32 -31.73
N ARG A 123 -11.06 3.02 -31.70
CA ARG A 123 -11.82 2.02 -30.93
C ARG A 123 -10.86 1.15 -30.14
N VAL A 124 -11.14 1.02 -28.85
CA VAL A 124 -10.36 0.23 -27.90
C VAL A 124 -11.21 -0.96 -27.46
N ARG A 125 -10.59 -2.15 -27.41
CA ARG A 125 -11.24 -3.39 -26.98
C ARG A 125 -10.84 -3.71 -25.54
N LEU A 126 -11.81 -3.72 -24.63
CA LEU A 126 -11.61 -4.06 -23.23
C LEU A 126 -11.45 -5.59 -23.03
N PRO A 127 -10.91 -6.07 -21.89
CA PRO A 127 -10.73 -7.51 -21.61
C PRO A 127 -12.05 -8.31 -21.62
N ASP A 128 -13.15 -7.68 -21.20
CA ASP A 128 -14.49 -8.26 -21.29
C ASP A 128 -14.97 -8.45 -22.75
N GLY A 129 -14.33 -7.80 -23.71
CA GLY A 129 -14.59 -7.89 -25.15
C GLY A 129 -15.40 -6.72 -25.72
N ARG A 130 -15.93 -5.81 -24.88
CA ARG A 130 -16.61 -4.58 -25.32
C ARG A 130 -15.64 -3.72 -26.14
N GLN A 131 -16.19 -3.03 -27.14
CA GLN A 131 -15.48 -1.97 -27.86
C GLN A 131 -16.02 -0.61 -27.43
N ILE A 132 -15.12 0.28 -27.04
CA ILE A 132 -15.44 1.66 -26.65
C ILE A 132 -14.66 2.65 -27.53
N PRO A 133 -15.10 3.92 -27.67
CA PRO A 133 -14.22 5.01 -28.09
C PRO A 133 -12.96 5.06 -27.20
N ARG A 134 -11.82 5.54 -27.72
CA ARG A 134 -10.59 5.60 -26.92
C ARG A 134 -10.77 6.60 -25.77
N PRO A 135 -10.66 6.17 -24.49
CA PRO A 135 -10.81 7.08 -23.36
C PRO A 135 -9.59 7.99 -23.21
N VAL A 136 -9.82 9.13 -22.58
CA VAL A 136 -8.89 10.25 -22.52
C VAL A 136 -8.74 10.75 -21.09
N ILE A 137 -7.49 10.81 -20.63
CA ILE A 137 -7.06 11.57 -19.46
C ILE A 137 -6.64 12.95 -19.92
N LEU A 138 -7.05 14.00 -19.22
CA LEU A 138 -6.67 15.39 -19.52
C LEU A 138 -5.79 15.98 -18.40
N SER A 139 -4.73 16.69 -18.76
CA SER A 139 -3.94 17.51 -17.83
C SER A 139 -3.61 18.88 -18.43
N VAL A 140 -3.42 19.87 -17.55
CA VAL A 140 -3.05 21.24 -17.94
C VAL A 140 -1.77 21.66 -17.19
N SER A 141 -0.70 21.87 -17.95
CA SER A 141 0.56 22.40 -17.43
C SER A 141 0.46 23.89 -17.12
N ILE A 142 0.69 24.27 -15.87
CA ILE A 142 0.95 25.67 -15.48
C ILE A 142 2.45 25.99 -15.40
N TYR A 143 3.31 24.97 -15.27
CA TYR A 143 4.75 25.13 -15.07
C TYR A 143 5.49 23.84 -15.48
N SER A 144 6.53 23.93 -16.31
CA SER A 144 7.26 22.75 -16.81
C SER A 144 8.73 23.03 -17.12
N GLN A 145 9.45 21.98 -17.51
CA GLN A 145 10.71 22.13 -18.25
C GLN A 145 10.53 22.96 -19.54
N ARG A 146 11.54 23.75 -19.91
CA ARG A 146 11.64 24.52 -21.15
C ARG A 146 12.66 23.87 -22.09
N GLY A 147 12.20 23.36 -23.22
CA GLY A 147 13.07 22.68 -24.19
C GLY A 147 13.67 21.39 -23.63
N SER A 148 14.84 20.99 -24.12
CA SER A 148 15.49 19.72 -23.73
C SER A 148 16.36 19.80 -22.46
N SER A 149 16.59 20.99 -21.90
CA SER A 149 17.42 21.14 -20.71
C SER A 149 16.62 20.93 -19.42
N PRO A 150 17.00 19.98 -18.53
CA PRO A 150 16.33 19.75 -17.25
C PRO A 150 16.49 20.89 -16.22
N PHE A 151 17.19 21.97 -16.59
CA PHE A 151 17.48 23.10 -15.73
C PHE A 151 16.98 24.44 -16.28
N GLN A 152 16.18 24.41 -17.35
CA GLN A 152 15.48 25.58 -17.87
C GLN A 152 13.99 25.40 -17.64
N PHE A 153 13.33 26.40 -17.08
CA PHE A 153 11.90 26.30 -16.74
C PHE A 153 11.05 27.30 -17.52
N ALA A 154 9.76 26.99 -17.64
CA ALA A 154 8.78 27.85 -18.28
C ALA A 154 7.46 27.84 -17.50
N THR A 155 7.03 29.03 -17.09
CA THR A 155 5.66 29.28 -16.65
C THR A 155 4.74 29.34 -17.85
N HIS A 156 3.60 28.65 -17.78
CA HIS A 156 2.57 28.69 -18.81
C HIS A 156 1.43 29.66 -18.47
N THR A 157 1.72 30.66 -17.65
CA THR A 157 0.84 31.80 -17.39
C THR A 157 0.44 32.49 -18.70
N PRO A 158 -0.85 32.71 -18.97
CA PRO A 158 -1.31 33.45 -20.14
C PRO A 158 -0.71 34.86 -20.24
N GLY A 159 -0.52 35.35 -21.47
CA GLY A 159 0.15 36.63 -21.74
C GLY A 159 -0.48 37.83 -21.05
N TYR A 160 -1.82 37.91 -21.00
CA TYR A 160 -2.53 38.99 -20.29
C TYR A 160 -2.29 38.94 -18.79
N LEU A 161 -2.35 37.75 -18.19
CA LEU A 161 -2.20 37.56 -16.75
C LEU A 161 -0.77 37.89 -16.31
N ARG A 162 0.22 37.42 -17.08
CA ARG A 162 1.64 37.77 -16.88
C ARG A 162 1.89 39.28 -16.87
N ARG A 163 1.21 40.04 -17.74
CA ARG A 163 1.26 41.52 -17.76
C ARG A 163 0.59 42.16 -16.54
N ALA A 164 -0.40 41.50 -15.94
CA ALA A 164 -1.16 42.01 -14.79
C ALA A 164 -0.51 41.69 -13.43
N VAL A 165 0.07 40.49 -13.25
CA VAL A 165 0.67 40.06 -11.97
C VAL A 165 2.20 40.23 -11.91
N GLY A 166 2.84 40.46 -13.05
CA GLY A 166 4.29 40.52 -13.18
C GLY A 166 4.96 39.15 -13.29
N ASP A 167 6.27 39.16 -13.53
CA ASP A 167 7.10 37.96 -13.54
C ASP A 167 7.70 37.69 -12.16
N LEU A 168 7.54 36.46 -11.66
CA LEU A 168 8.33 35.95 -10.55
C LEU A 168 9.50 35.12 -11.09
N THR A 169 10.69 35.35 -10.55
CA THR A 169 11.87 34.52 -10.77
C THR A 169 12.42 33.99 -9.45
N ILE A 170 12.92 32.76 -9.48
CA ILE A 170 13.57 32.10 -8.34
C ILE A 170 14.98 31.61 -8.72
N GLY A 171 15.82 31.46 -7.70
CA GLY A 171 17.27 31.28 -7.84
C GLY A 171 18.02 32.62 -7.94
N ASP A 172 19.32 32.57 -7.67
CA ASP A 172 20.25 33.70 -7.75
C ASP A 172 21.50 33.34 -8.56
N GLU A 173 22.11 34.35 -9.20
CA GLU A 173 23.28 34.18 -10.08
C GLU A 173 24.47 33.47 -9.42
N ARG A 174 24.50 33.42 -8.08
CA ARG A 174 25.47 32.67 -7.27
C ARG A 174 25.51 31.18 -7.63
N TRP A 175 24.39 30.59 -8.05
CA TRP A 175 24.29 29.17 -8.37
C TRP A 175 23.86 28.91 -9.82
N CYS A 176 22.94 29.70 -10.38
CA CYS A 176 22.68 29.80 -11.82
C CYS A 176 21.75 30.99 -12.15
N ALA A 177 21.57 31.29 -13.44
CA ALA A 177 20.65 32.33 -13.87
C ALA A 177 19.24 32.15 -13.27
N PRO A 178 18.60 33.20 -12.71
CA PRO A 178 17.24 33.13 -12.19
C PRO A 178 16.26 32.53 -13.20
N GLN A 179 15.41 31.62 -12.75
CA GLN A 179 14.43 30.92 -13.57
C GLN A 179 13.01 31.46 -13.31
N PRO A 180 12.12 31.53 -14.31
CA PRO A 180 10.74 31.93 -14.09
C PRO A 180 9.99 30.90 -13.25
N ALA A 181 9.11 31.34 -12.36
CA ALA A 181 8.25 30.47 -11.56
C ALA A 181 6.83 31.06 -11.42
N PRO A 182 5.79 30.24 -11.17
CA PRO A 182 4.45 30.75 -10.94
C PRO A 182 4.38 31.56 -9.64
N PRO A 183 3.71 32.73 -9.63
CA PRO A 183 3.54 33.54 -8.42
C PRO A 183 2.44 32.95 -7.52
N TYR A 184 2.69 31.78 -6.92
CA TYR A 184 1.71 31.02 -6.11
C TYR A 184 1.10 31.82 -4.95
N ALA A 185 1.77 32.87 -4.46
CA ALA A 185 1.26 33.76 -3.40
C ALA A 185 0.30 34.85 -3.92
N ASN A 186 0.23 35.10 -5.24
CA ASN A 186 -0.52 36.22 -5.81
C ASN A 186 -2.01 35.88 -5.96
N THR A 187 -2.88 36.65 -5.29
CA THR A 187 -4.34 36.43 -5.30
C THR A 187 -4.93 36.50 -6.71
N THR A 188 -4.54 37.46 -7.54
CA THR A 188 -5.04 37.57 -8.93
C THR A 188 -4.65 36.36 -9.77
N TYR A 189 -3.43 35.84 -9.60
CA TYR A 189 -3.01 34.60 -10.27
C TYR A 189 -3.88 33.41 -9.86
N ARG A 190 -4.19 33.26 -8.56
CA ARG A 190 -5.07 32.21 -8.05
C ARG A 190 -6.49 32.32 -8.58
N GLU A 191 -7.09 33.51 -8.54
CA GLU A 191 -8.47 33.71 -9.01
C GLU A 191 -8.62 33.46 -10.51
N GLU A 192 -7.66 33.89 -11.32
CA GLU A 192 -7.69 33.68 -12.78
C GLU A 192 -7.42 32.21 -13.15
N LEU A 193 -6.57 31.51 -12.39
CA LEU A 193 -6.43 30.06 -12.53
C LEU A 193 -7.72 29.32 -12.16
N LYS A 194 -8.40 29.71 -11.08
CA LYS A 194 -9.73 29.16 -10.73
C LYS A 194 -10.80 29.49 -11.79
N ALA A 195 -10.79 30.70 -12.35
CA ALA A 195 -11.70 31.07 -13.44
C ALA A 195 -11.48 30.21 -14.69
N PHE A 196 -10.22 29.94 -15.05
CA PHE A 196 -9.88 28.98 -16.10
C PHE A 196 -10.33 27.54 -15.75
N ILE A 197 -10.08 27.05 -14.53
CA ILE A 197 -10.47 25.69 -14.11
C ILE A 197 -12.00 25.53 -14.21
N ARG A 198 -12.79 26.52 -13.77
CA ARG A 198 -14.26 26.53 -13.94
C ARG A 198 -14.67 26.45 -15.41
N ALA A 199 -14.00 27.20 -16.30
CA ALA A 199 -14.29 27.17 -17.74
C ALA A 199 -13.88 25.84 -18.41
N LEU A 200 -12.80 25.21 -17.94
CA LEU A 200 -12.37 23.87 -18.35
C LEU A 200 -13.42 22.82 -17.95
N GLY A 201 -13.92 22.88 -16.71
CA GLY A 201 -15.01 22.04 -16.20
C GLY A 201 -16.32 22.21 -16.98
N GLN A 202 -16.76 23.44 -17.20
CA GLN A 202 -17.92 23.78 -18.04
C GLN A 202 -17.86 23.20 -19.46
N ARG A 203 -16.67 22.87 -19.96
CA ARG A 203 -16.47 22.28 -21.29
C ARG A 203 -16.29 20.76 -21.26
N TYR A 204 -15.63 20.21 -20.25
CA TYR A 204 -15.13 18.83 -20.26
C TYR A 204 -15.63 17.93 -19.13
N ASP A 205 -16.32 18.46 -18.10
CA ASP A 205 -17.05 17.60 -17.16
C ASP A 205 -18.15 16.82 -17.91
N GLN A 206 -18.30 15.53 -17.60
CA GLN A 206 -19.16 14.58 -18.32
C GLN A 206 -18.89 14.44 -19.83
N HIS A 207 -17.79 14.98 -20.38
CA HIS A 207 -17.49 14.81 -21.81
C HIS A 207 -17.24 13.32 -22.12
N PRO A 208 -17.91 12.71 -23.14
CA PRO A 208 -17.99 11.25 -23.30
C PRO A 208 -16.68 10.52 -23.61
N LEU A 209 -15.59 11.27 -23.81
CA LEU A 209 -14.23 10.73 -23.95
C LEU A 209 -13.29 11.10 -22.79
N VAL A 210 -13.58 12.18 -22.05
CA VAL A 210 -12.70 12.64 -20.96
C VAL A 210 -13.10 11.90 -19.69
N THR A 211 -12.44 10.76 -19.47
CA THR A 211 -12.76 9.84 -18.37
C THR A 211 -12.12 10.27 -17.06
N ALA A 212 -11.00 10.99 -17.10
CA ALA A 212 -10.40 11.60 -15.91
C ALA A 212 -9.64 12.89 -16.21
N VAL A 213 -9.43 13.71 -15.19
CA VAL A 213 -8.56 14.91 -15.21
C VAL A 213 -7.50 14.82 -14.12
N MET A 214 -6.26 15.08 -14.48
CA MET A 214 -5.13 15.11 -13.54
C MET A 214 -5.01 16.47 -12.87
N VAL A 215 -4.85 16.46 -11.55
CA VAL A 215 -4.72 17.63 -10.69
C VAL A 215 -3.31 17.64 -10.11
N GLY A 216 -2.45 18.49 -10.66
CA GLY A 216 -1.08 18.70 -10.18
C GLY A 216 -0.62 20.12 -10.48
N PRO A 217 -1.02 21.11 -9.65
CA PRO A 217 -0.78 22.52 -9.91
C PRO A 217 0.66 22.90 -9.50
N GLY A 218 1.63 22.37 -10.23
CA GLY A 218 3.04 22.56 -9.95
C GLY A 218 3.91 22.24 -11.17
N TYR A 219 5.16 21.89 -10.89
CA TYR A 219 6.18 21.60 -11.90
C TYR A 219 5.95 20.24 -12.57
N ASP A 220 5.91 20.23 -13.91
CA ASP A 220 5.65 19.06 -14.76
C ASP A 220 4.34 18.31 -14.38
N GLU A 221 3.33 19.10 -13.99
CA GLU A 221 2.00 18.66 -13.55
C GLU A 221 2.02 17.79 -12.29
N GLU A 222 3.00 17.99 -11.43
CA GLU A 222 3.07 17.35 -10.12
C GLU A 222 2.66 18.31 -8.99
N THR A 223 2.34 17.75 -7.83
CA THR A 223 2.23 18.49 -6.55
C THR A 223 3.56 19.08 -6.02
N ALA A 224 4.61 19.17 -6.85
CA ALA A 224 5.88 19.79 -6.49
C ALA A 224 5.92 21.26 -6.96
N ALA A 225 6.17 22.20 -6.05
CA ALA A 225 6.17 23.64 -6.37
C ALA A 225 7.20 24.03 -7.45
N THR A 226 8.31 23.31 -7.48
CA THR A 226 9.40 23.46 -8.44
C THR A 226 10.26 22.20 -8.43
N ARG A 227 11.25 22.11 -9.32
CA ARG A 227 12.19 20.99 -9.36
C ARG A 227 13.05 20.94 -8.09
N LEU A 228 12.60 20.19 -7.08
CA LEU A 228 13.29 20.09 -5.80
C LEU A 228 14.64 19.38 -5.95
N GLY A 229 15.58 19.68 -5.04
CA GLY A 229 16.80 18.94 -4.72
C GLY A 229 17.89 18.77 -5.81
N VAL A 230 17.63 19.03 -7.10
CA VAL A 230 18.67 19.30 -8.10
C VAL A 230 18.24 20.48 -8.97
N TRP A 231 18.88 21.62 -8.72
CA TRP A 231 18.68 22.88 -9.41
C TRP A 231 19.97 23.23 -10.17
N CYS A 232 19.90 23.39 -11.49
CA CYS A 232 21.08 23.70 -12.32
C CYS A 232 22.29 22.77 -12.07
N GLY A 233 22.04 21.47 -11.86
CA GLY A 233 23.07 20.47 -11.54
C GLY A 233 23.64 20.53 -10.11
N ARG A 234 23.15 21.41 -9.23
CA ARG A 234 23.54 21.49 -7.81
C ARG A 234 22.41 21.05 -6.88
N LYS A 235 22.76 20.39 -5.79
CA LYS A 235 21.82 20.03 -4.72
C LYS A 235 21.54 21.25 -3.83
N LEU A 236 20.42 21.93 -4.09
CA LEU A 236 19.89 22.98 -3.21
C LEU A 236 19.01 22.38 -2.11
N TYR A 237 18.91 23.09 -0.99
CA TYR A 237 17.96 22.78 0.06
C TYR A 237 16.54 23.20 -0.37
N SER A 238 15.52 22.42 -0.04
CA SER A 238 14.11 22.69 -0.38
C SER A 238 13.68 24.09 0.06
N ASP A 239 14.00 24.41 1.31
CA ASP A 239 13.47 25.54 2.05
C ASP A 239 13.82 26.87 1.37
N TYR A 240 15.03 26.99 0.83
CA TYR A 240 15.49 28.17 0.08
C TYR A 240 14.64 28.46 -1.17
N LEU A 241 14.25 27.41 -1.92
CA LEU A 241 13.40 27.57 -3.09
C LEU A 241 11.96 27.87 -2.69
N TYR A 242 11.48 27.28 -1.59
CA TYR A 242 10.14 27.57 -1.07
C TYR A 242 10.02 28.98 -0.49
N GLU A 243 11.03 29.50 0.22
CA GLU A 243 11.07 30.88 0.71
C GLU A 243 10.81 31.89 -0.42
N GLN A 244 11.46 31.70 -1.58
CA GLN A 244 11.28 32.56 -2.76
C GLN A 244 9.93 32.40 -3.46
N LEU A 245 9.19 31.32 -3.16
CA LEU A 245 7.82 31.08 -3.62
C LEU A 245 6.75 31.55 -2.61
N GLY A 246 7.17 32.23 -1.53
CA GLY A 246 6.30 32.71 -0.45
C GLY A 246 6.21 31.78 0.76
N GLY A 247 6.96 30.68 0.77
CA GLY A 247 7.02 29.68 1.84
C GLY A 247 6.28 28.38 1.49
N SER A 248 6.72 27.28 2.12
CA SER A 248 6.18 25.93 1.89
C SER A 248 4.66 25.85 2.16
N GLN A 249 4.19 26.46 3.27
CA GLN A 249 2.77 26.56 3.61
C GLN A 249 1.93 27.34 2.59
N VAL A 250 2.49 28.38 1.95
CA VAL A 250 1.78 29.14 0.92
C VAL A 250 1.54 28.28 -0.31
N TYR A 251 2.51 27.46 -0.70
CA TYR A 251 2.33 26.50 -1.78
C TYR A 251 1.37 25.35 -1.38
N ALA A 252 1.45 24.82 -0.16
CA ALA A 252 0.49 23.82 0.32
C ALA A 252 -0.96 24.33 0.26
N SER A 253 -1.20 25.57 0.72
CA SER A 253 -2.52 26.21 0.61
C SER A 253 -2.99 26.37 -0.84
N PHE A 254 -2.08 26.65 -1.77
CA PHE A 254 -2.38 26.78 -3.19
C PHE A 254 -2.82 25.45 -3.80
N VAL A 255 -2.12 24.35 -3.51
CA VAL A 255 -2.50 23.01 -4.00
C VAL A 255 -3.88 22.63 -3.49
N LEU A 256 -4.14 22.76 -2.18
CA LEU A 256 -5.45 22.46 -1.57
C LEU A 256 -6.58 23.32 -2.17
N GLU A 257 -6.32 24.60 -2.43
CA GLU A 257 -7.27 25.51 -3.07
C GLU A 257 -7.59 25.10 -4.52
N MET A 258 -6.56 24.70 -5.29
CA MET A 258 -6.77 24.22 -6.66
C MET A 258 -7.49 22.86 -6.68
N MET A 259 -7.21 21.94 -5.76
CA MET A 259 -7.93 20.66 -5.64
C MET A 259 -9.45 20.89 -5.49
N LYS A 260 -9.83 21.85 -4.63
CA LYS A 260 -11.23 22.27 -4.46
C LYS A 260 -11.82 22.87 -5.72
N ALA A 261 -11.10 23.80 -6.36
CA ALA A 261 -11.54 24.40 -7.61
C ALA A 261 -11.72 23.38 -8.74
N TYR A 262 -10.87 22.35 -8.83
CA TYR A 262 -11.04 21.25 -9.77
C TYR A 262 -12.28 20.39 -9.44
N ARG A 263 -12.53 20.06 -8.17
CA ARG A 263 -13.74 19.32 -7.77
C ARG A 263 -15.03 20.11 -8.02
N GLU A 264 -15.03 21.41 -7.74
CA GLU A 264 -16.14 22.33 -8.06
C GLU A 264 -16.42 22.41 -9.57
N ALA A 265 -15.36 22.44 -10.39
CA ALA A 265 -15.48 22.54 -11.84
C ALA A 265 -15.85 21.22 -12.52
N PHE A 266 -15.41 20.10 -11.96
CA PHE A 266 -15.70 18.75 -12.40
C PHE A 266 -16.45 17.99 -11.30
N PRO A 267 -17.77 18.16 -11.14
CA PRO A 267 -18.53 17.39 -10.16
C PRO A 267 -18.72 15.90 -10.51
N HIS A 268 -18.53 15.49 -11.78
CA HIS A 268 -18.86 14.12 -12.21
C HIS A 268 -17.71 13.34 -12.85
N THR A 269 -16.75 14.01 -13.49
CA THR A 269 -15.57 13.34 -14.08
C THR A 269 -14.58 12.90 -12.99
N ALA A 270 -13.87 11.78 -13.20
CA ALA A 270 -12.84 11.33 -12.27
C ALA A 270 -11.71 12.36 -12.13
N LEU A 271 -11.23 12.59 -10.91
CA LEU A 271 -10.08 13.45 -10.65
C LEU A 271 -9.01 12.64 -9.96
N TYR A 272 -7.74 12.81 -10.35
CA TYR A 272 -6.60 12.19 -9.68
C TYR A 272 -5.55 13.23 -9.33
N LEU A 273 -5.11 13.25 -8.08
CA LEU A 273 -4.00 14.05 -7.60
C LEU A 273 -2.68 13.46 -8.12
N GLN A 274 -2.02 14.16 -9.04
CA GLN A 274 -0.74 13.74 -9.60
C GLN A 274 0.40 14.07 -8.63
N ALA A 275 0.71 13.12 -7.76
CA ALA A 275 1.54 13.31 -6.59
C ALA A 275 3.03 13.04 -6.87
N GLY A 276 3.81 14.12 -6.93
CA GLY A 276 5.22 14.03 -7.25
C GLY A 276 6.16 14.17 -6.06
N ASN A 277 7.33 14.76 -6.33
CA ASN A 277 8.34 15.07 -5.31
C ASN A 277 8.00 16.37 -4.55
N ALA A 278 6.79 16.47 -4.00
CA ALA A 278 6.41 17.46 -2.99
C ALA A 278 7.22 17.29 -1.70
N GLU A 279 7.19 18.28 -0.80
CA GLU A 279 7.69 18.08 0.57
C GLU A 279 6.95 16.92 1.25
N TRP A 280 7.65 16.16 2.09
CA TRP A 280 7.11 14.93 2.66
C TRP A 280 5.84 15.16 3.50
N SER A 281 5.79 16.27 4.23
CA SER A 281 4.63 16.75 5.00
C SER A 281 3.42 17.10 4.12
N HIS A 282 3.64 17.54 2.89
CA HIS A 282 2.57 17.90 1.95
C HIS A 282 1.89 16.66 1.37
N ARG A 283 2.58 15.51 1.29
CA ARG A 283 2.02 14.29 0.73
C ARG A 283 0.82 13.80 1.53
N GLY A 284 0.99 13.57 2.84
CA GLY A 284 -0.11 13.17 3.71
C GLY A 284 -1.26 14.18 3.71
N LEU A 285 -0.94 15.49 3.76
CA LEU A 285 -1.91 16.58 3.71
C LEU A 285 -2.78 16.54 2.44
N PHE A 286 -2.17 16.36 1.27
CA PHE A 286 -2.91 16.36 0.00
C PHE A 286 -3.73 15.09 -0.19
N VAL A 287 -3.23 13.91 0.21
CA VAL A 287 -4.00 12.65 0.14
C VAL A 287 -5.18 12.67 1.13
N GLU A 288 -4.97 13.21 2.33
CA GLU A 288 -6.04 13.38 3.32
C GLU A 288 -7.14 14.34 2.82
N GLU A 289 -6.80 15.41 2.11
CA GLU A 289 -7.80 16.28 1.48
C GLU A 289 -8.48 15.58 0.29
N ALA A 290 -7.73 14.82 -0.53
CA ALA A 290 -8.27 14.10 -1.68
C ALA A 290 -9.40 13.13 -1.29
N ALA A 291 -9.24 12.42 -0.17
CA ALA A 291 -10.24 11.53 0.42
C ALA A 291 -11.44 12.26 1.07
N LYS A 292 -11.34 13.55 1.38
CA LYS A 292 -12.43 14.37 1.97
C LYS A 292 -13.29 15.11 0.95
N LEU A 293 -12.85 15.18 -0.31
CA LEU A 293 -13.64 15.77 -1.39
C LEU A 293 -14.84 14.86 -1.72
N ASN A 294 -15.93 15.46 -2.23
CA ASN A 294 -17.10 14.73 -2.69
C ASN A 294 -17.42 15.07 -4.16
N PRO A 295 -17.39 14.11 -5.10
CA PRO A 295 -16.84 12.75 -4.91
C PRO A 295 -15.33 12.79 -4.58
N PRO A 296 -14.77 11.74 -3.97
CA PRO A 296 -13.34 11.71 -3.66
C PRO A 296 -12.45 11.90 -4.90
N MET A 297 -11.24 12.40 -4.67
CA MET A 297 -10.19 12.52 -5.69
C MET A 297 -9.20 11.37 -5.51
N GLY A 298 -8.93 10.64 -6.59
CA GLY A 298 -7.94 9.57 -6.60
C GLY A 298 -6.52 10.06 -6.33
N TYR A 299 -5.63 9.16 -5.97
CA TYR A 299 -4.22 9.44 -5.69
C TYR A 299 -3.33 8.76 -6.72
N LYS A 300 -2.49 9.55 -7.40
CA LYS A 300 -1.59 9.07 -8.44
C LYS A 300 -0.13 9.43 -8.17
N PRO A 301 0.62 8.65 -7.37
CA PRO A 301 2.03 8.91 -7.14
C PRO A 301 2.93 8.63 -8.36
N ASN A 302 3.74 9.63 -8.69
CA ASN A 302 4.75 9.58 -9.75
C ASN A 302 6.08 9.04 -9.22
N GLY A 303 6.08 7.77 -8.78
CA GLY A 303 7.20 7.20 -8.03
C GLY A 303 7.47 5.71 -8.22
N LEU A 304 6.69 5.04 -9.08
CA LEU A 304 6.69 3.59 -9.27
C LEU A 304 7.99 3.12 -9.94
N ALA A 305 8.59 2.06 -9.40
CA ALA A 305 9.84 1.44 -9.82
C ALA A 305 9.93 0.08 -9.14
N ALA A 306 10.70 -0.90 -9.63
CA ALA A 306 10.86 -2.20 -8.96
C ALA A 306 11.35 -2.07 -7.50
N ILE A 307 12.07 -0.99 -7.18
CA ILE A 307 12.39 -0.55 -5.82
C ILE A 307 12.32 0.98 -5.74
N SER A 308 11.68 1.52 -4.69
CA SER A 308 11.74 2.95 -4.39
C SER A 308 11.95 3.20 -2.90
N GLY A 309 13.12 3.74 -2.52
CA GLY A 309 13.48 4.00 -1.10
C GLY A 309 12.68 5.09 -0.38
N SER A 310 11.70 5.70 -1.04
CA SER A 310 10.74 6.67 -0.48
C SER A 310 9.29 6.17 -0.53
N ALA A 311 9.06 4.91 -0.90
CA ALA A 311 7.72 4.30 -0.92
C ALA A 311 7.16 4.12 0.50
N TYR A 312 8.02 3.80 1.48
CA TYR A 312 7.66 3.62 2.88
C TYR A 312 8.51 4.46 3.81
N GLY A 313 7.88 4.99 4.86
CA GLY A 313 8.46 5.95 5.79
C GLY A 313 9.11 5.35 7.05
N TRP A 314 9.76 4.19 6.99
CA TRP A 314 10.18 3.45 8.20
C TRP A 314 11.11 4.23 9.15
N LYS A 315 11.90 5.18 8.64
CA LYS A 315 12.90 5.97 9.39
C LYS A 315 12.98 7.42 8.89
N GLY A 316 13.48 8.33 9.73
CA GLY A 316 13.71 9.73 9.39
C GLY A 316 12.44 10.59 9.40
N THR A 317 12.39 11.59 8.51
CA THR A 317 11.29 12.57 8.37
C THR A 317 10.11 12.08 7.52
N LEU A 318 10.19 10.87 6.96
CA LEU A 318 9.17 10.27 6.09
C LEU A 318 8.07 9.51 6.85
N LYS A 319 8.11 9.42 8.18
CA LYS A 319 7.20 8.56 8.98
C LYS A 319 5.73 8.77 8.62
N GLY A 320 5.08 7.70 8.15
CA GLY A 320 3.67 7.72 7.72
C GLY A 320 3.38 8.45 6.40
N ASN A 321 4.41 8.92 5.69
CA ASN A 321 4.32 9.76 4.48
C ASN A 321 5.14 9.19 3.30
N GLY A 322 5.45 7.88 3.35
CA GLY A 322 5.92 7.17 2.16
C GLY A 322 4.84 7.18 1.07
N TRP A 323 5.23 7.28 -0.20
CA TRP A 323 4.22 7.46 -1.25
C TRP A 323 3.36 6.21 -1.51
N MET A 324 3.90 5.00 -1.32
CA MET A 324 3.14 3.74 -1.41
C MET A 324 2.39 3.47 -0.11
N GLN A 325 3.02 3.76 1.04
CA GLN A 325 2.37 3.75 2.35
C GLN A 325 1.12 4.65 2.43
N LEU A 326 1.07 5.73 1.63
CA LEU A 326 -0.11 6.58 1.49
C LEU A 326 -1.15 6.05 0.48
N ALA A 327 -0.77 5.16 -0.45
CA ALA A 327 -1.73 4.45 -1.29
C ALA A 327 -2.45 3.39 -0.44
N GLU A 328 -1.70 2.47 0.20
CA GLU A 328 -2.22 1.47 1.15
C GLU A 328 -3.17 2.10 2.19
N ALA A 329 -2.77 3.22 2.81
CA ALA A 329 -3.52 3.83 3.90
C ALA A 329 -4.82 4.56 3.49
N TYR A 330 -5.18 4.54 2.21
CA TYR A 330 -6.36 5.19 1.63
C TYR A 330 -7.01 4.41 0.47
N GLU A 331 -6.55 3.20 0.13
CA GLU A 331 -7.03 2.45 -1.05
C GLU A 331 -8.53 2.10 -1.01
N ASP A 332 -9.08 1.82 0.19
CA ASP A 332 -10.52 1.62 0.39
C ASP A 332 -11.37 2.92 0.24
N LEU A 333 -10.71 4.09 0.16
CA LEU A 333 -11.37 5.41 0.19
C LEU A 333 -11.23 6.19 -1.11
N ILE A 334 -10.13 6.00 -1.85
CA ILE A 334 -9.85 6.75 -3.08
C ILE A 334 -9.24 5.85 -4.18
N PRO A 335 -9.59 6.10 -5.45
CA PRO A 335 -8.95 5.46 -6.61
C PRO A 335 -7.43 5.61 -6.60
N ILE A 336 -6.67 4.56 -6.92
CA ILE A 336 -5.19 4.55 -6.89
C ILE A 336 -4.64 4.33 -8.30
N ALA A 337 -3.63 5.10 -8.72
CA ALA A 337 -2.97 4.91 -10.01
C ALA A 337 -1.47 5.24 -9.93
N PHE A 338 -0.68 4.89 -10.94
CA PHE A 338 0.77 5.07 -10.86
C PHE A 338 1.44 5.49 -12.18
N GLU A 339 2.48 6.33 -12.05
CA GLU A 339 3.44 6.66 -13.12
C GLU A 339 4.81 6.02 -12.84
N PRO A 340 5.51 5.50 -13.85
CA PRO A 340 6.93 5.16 -13.76
C PRO A 340 7.77 6.36 -13.33
N LYS A 341 8.60 6.16 -12.30
CA LYS A 341 9.56 7.14 -11.77
C LYS A 341 10.63 7.59 -12.78
N VAL A 342 10.91 6.74 -13.77
CA VAL A 342 11.93 6.91 -14.81
C VAL A 342 11.42 6.40 -16.15
N ILE A 343 12.15 6.70 -17.21
CA ILE A 343 11.92 6.22 -18.57
C ILE A 343 12.99 5.20 -18.99
N PRO A 344 12.80 4.38 -20.04
CA PRO A 344 13.73 3.30 -20.38
C PRO A 344 15.20 3.73 -20.61
N ALA A 345 15.44 4.95 -21.07
CA ALA A 345 16.78 5.50 -21.29
C ALA A 345 17.63 5.69 -20.02
N TYR A 346 17.10 5.43 -18.83
CA TYR A 346 17.86 5.40 -17.58
C TYR A 346 18.48 4.03 -17.25
N PHE A 347 18.15 2.99 -18.01
CA PHE A 347 18.70 1.64 -17.88
C PHE A 347 19.86 1.42 -18.85
N GLU A 348 20.73 0.45 -18.54
CA GLU A 348 21.93 0.16 -19.32
C GLU A 348 21.62 -0.50 -20.68
N ASP A 349 20.53 -1.26 -20.74
CA ASP A 349 20.02 -1.93 -21.92
C ASP A 349 18.50 -2.25 -21.78
N ASP A 350 17.95 -2.85 -22.84
CA ASP A 350 16.55 -3.31 -22.88
C ASP A 350 16.26 -4.43 -21.87
N GLU A 351 17.22 -5.30 -21.52
CA GLU A 351 16.99 -6.41 -20.58
C GLU A 351 16.72 -5.87 -19.18
N ALA A 352 17.53 -4.90 -18.73
CA ALA A 352 17.33 -4.19 -17.48
C ALA A 352 16.02 -3.38 -17.45
N ALA A 353 15.64 -2.75 -18.56
CA ALA A 353 14.38 -2.02 -18.67
C ALA A 353 13.15 -2.95 -18.69
N VAL A 354 13.23 -4.10 -19.37
CA VAL A 354 12.16 -5.12 -19.41
C VAL A 354 11.96 -5.78 -18.05
N GLU A 355 13.04 -6.04 -17.31
CA GLU A 355 12.96 -6.46 -15.91
C GLU A 355 12.29 -5.39 -15.03
N GLU A 356 12.70 -4.12 -15.15
CA GLU A 356 12.06 -3.04 -14.39
C GLU A 356 10.57 -2.99 -14.69
N LEU A 357 10.16 -2.98 -15.96
CA LEU A 357 8.75 -2.93 -16.38
C LEU A 357 7.93 -4.08 -15.77
N TYR A 358 8.48 -5.30 -15.78
CA TYR A 358 7.84 -6.48 -15.19
C TYR A 358 7.56 -6.30 -13.69
N TRP A 359 8.59 -5.98 -12.90
CA TRP A 359 8.46 -5.82 -11.45
C TRP A 359 7.68 -4.56 -11.05
N MET A 360 7.84 -3.47 -11.79
CA MET A 360 7.16 -2.20 -11.57
C MET A 360 5.64 -2.35 -11.71
N LEU A 361 5.16 -2.99 -12.78
CA LEU A 361 3.72 -3.18 -13.01
C LEU A 361 3.12 -4.17 -12.00
N LEU A 362 3.84 -5.25 -11.64
CA LEU A 362 3.40 -6.15 -10.57
C LEU A 362 3.27 -5.41 -9.23
N TRP A 363 4.19 -4.50 -8.91
CA TRP A 363 4.10 -3.71 -7.68
C TRP A 363 2.87 -2.80 -7.64
N GLY A 364 2.55 -2.12 -8.74
CA GLY A 364 1.35 -1.28 -8.75
C GLY A 364 0.07 -2.10 -8.62
N LEU A 365 0.03 -3.32 -9.19
CA LEU A 365 -1.13 -4.21 -9.09
C LEU A 365 -1.30 -4.81 -7.68
N SER A 366 -0.22 -5.08 -6.94
CA SER A 366 -0.33 -5.50 -5.53
C SER A 366 -0.85 -4.37 -4.62
N HIS A 367 -0.83 -3.12 -5.10
CA HIS A 367 -1.36 -1.92 -4.43
C HIS A 367 -2.56 -1.33 -5.21
N ASN A 368 -3.43 -2.22 -5.70
CA ASN A 368 -4.76 -1.93 -6.24
C ASN A 368 -4.83 -0.85 -7.33
N ALA A 369 -3.86 -0.79 -8.23
CA ALA A 369 -3.85 0.16 -9.34
C ALA A 369 -5.11 0.08 -10.25
N ASP A 370 -5.84 1.18 -10.39
CA ASP A 370 -6.86 1.41 -11.42
C ASP A 370 -6.26 1.47 -12.82
N PHE A 371 -5.15 2.18 -12.96
CA PHE A 371 -4.47 2.36 -14.24
C PHE A 371 -2.98 2.68 -14.05
N PHE A 372 -2.23 2.45 -15.13
CA PHE A 372 -0.86 2.96 -15.28
C PHE A 372 -0.81 3.97 -16.41
N ASP A 373 -0.11 5.08 -16.20
CA ASP A 373 0.28 5.96 -17.30
C ASP A 373 1.76 5.79 -17.64
N LEU A 374 2.00 5.31 -18.86
CA LEU A 374 3.32 4.96 -19.33
C LEU A 374 3.81 6.03 -20.31
N GLN A 375 5.05 6.49 -20.13
CA GLN A 375 5.69 7.40 -21.09
C GLN A 375 5.79 6.71 -22.47
N SER A 376 5.44 7.45 -23.52
CA SER A 376 5.17 6.95 -24.88
C SER A 376 5.91 7.84 -25.89
N ASN A 377 6.74 7.25 -26.76
CA ASN A 377 7.50 8.01 -27.75
C ASN A 377 7.90 7.16 -28.97
N LEU A 378 6.96 7.08 -29.91
CA LEU A 378 7.08 6.35 -31.18
C LEU A 378 8.28 6.79 -32.06
N THR A 379 8.87 7.96 -31.80
CA THR A 379 10.05 8.47 -32.53
C THR A 379 11.38 8.19 -31.82
N HIS A 380 11.35 7.87 -30.53
CA HIS A 380 12.52 7.60 -29.72
C HIS A 380 12.21 6.43 -28.76
N PRO A 381 12.36 5.17 -29.22
CA PRO A 381 11.99 3.97 -28.44
C PRO A 381 12.61 3.91 -27.04
N ALA A 382 13.83 4.44 -26.85
CA ALA A 382 14.45 4.56 -25.53
C ALA A 382 13.66 5.43 -24.52
N LEU A 383 12.64 6.17 -24.95
CA LEU A 383 11.76 6.98 -24.09
C LEU A 383 10.34 6.39 -24.00
N ASP A 384 10.10 5.21 -24.57
CA ASP A 384 8.78 4.59 -24.75
C ASP A 384 8.70 3.26 -23.99
N TRP A 385 7.83 3.15 -23.00
CA TRP A 385 7.62 1.88 -22.28
C TRP A 385 6.81 0.86 -23.09
N PHE A 386 5.96 1.29 -24.02
CA PHE A 386 5.05 0.37 -24.74
C PHE A 386 5.82 -0.62 -25.62
N HIS A 387 6.92 -0.18 -26.24
CA HIS A 387 7.75 -1.05 -27.08
C HIS A 387 8.48 -2.17 -26.30
N LEU A 388 8.48 -2.10 -24.97
CA LEU A 388 9.04 -3.14 -24.08
C LEU A 388 7.98 -4.13 -23.59
N LEU A 389 6.68 -3.83 -23.71
CA LEU A 389 5.61 -4.71 -23.24
C LEU A 389 5.66 -6.12 -23.86
N PRO A 390 5.79 -6.32 -25.19
CA PRO A 390 5.91 -7.67 -25.76
C PRO A 390 7.19 -8.38 -25.32
N LYS A 391 8.28 -7.65 -25.09
CA LYS A 391 9.57 -8.23 -24.67
C LYS A 391 9.48 -8.91 -23.29
N VAL A 392 8.52 -8.53 -22.44
CA VAL A 392 8.23 -9.23 -21.17
C VAL A 392 7.61 -10.62 -21.42
N GLU A 393 6.81 -10.76 -22.47
CA GLU A 393 6.20 -12.05 -22.87
C GLU A 393 7.16 -12.91 -23.68
N GLU A 394 8.02 -12.29 -24.51
CA GLU A 394 9.05 -12.94 -25.33
C GLU A 394 10.30 -13.35 -24.57
N ALA A 395 10.55 -12.79 -23.38
CA ALA A 395 11.71 -13.10 -22.55
C ALA A 395 11.82 -14.62 -22.28
N PRO A 396 13.04 -15.20 -22.22
CA PRO A 396 13.22 -16.62 -21.92
C PRO A 396 12.50 -17.02 -20.63
N ASN A 397 11.50 -17.90 -20.78
CA ASN A 397 10.62 -18.34 -19.70
C ASN A 397 9.91 -17.20 -18.95
N GLY A 398 9.54 -16.13 -19.66
CA GLY A 398 8.84 -14.94 -19.15
C GLY A 398 7.41 -15.19 -18.66
N PHE A 399 6.54 -14.19 -18.77
CA PHE A 399 5.11 -14.32 -18.45
C PHE A 399 4.28 -14.18 -19.73
N PRO A 400 4.02 -15.28 -20.47
CA PRO A 400 3.08 -15.25 -21.60
C PRO A 400 1.71 -14.75 -21.16
N GLU A 401 1.11 -13.87 -21.97
CA GLU A 401 -0.12 -13.13 -21.66
C GLU A 401 0.01 -12.06 -20.55
N PHE A 402 1.23 -11.64 -20.16
CA PHE A 402 1.45 -10.58 -19.16
C PHE A 402 0.65 -9.31 -19.40
N ILE A 403 0.56 -8.84 -20.64
CA ILE A 403 -0.20 -7.63 -20.99
C ILE A 403 -1.69 -7.84 -20.74
N THR A 404 -2.20 -9.05 -21.00
CA THR A 404 -3.60 -9.42 -20.71
C THR A 404 -3.82 -9.59 -19.20
N PHE A 405 -2.86 -10.16 -18.48
CA PHE A 405 -2.87 -10.27 -17.02
C PHE A 405 -2.94 -8.88 -16.37
N VAL A 406 -2.05 -7.95 -16.74
CA VAL A 406 -2.06 -6.57 -16.23
C VAL A 406 -3.42 -5.91 -16.47
N ASN A 407 -3.91 -5.91 -17.71
CA ASN A 407 -5.21 -5.30 -18.04
C ASN A 407 -6.41 -5.99 -17.38
N ARG A 408 -6.29 -7.25 -16.93
CA ARG A 408 -7.35 -7.96 -16.20
C ARG A 408 -7.38 -7.60 -14.72
N ASN A 409 -6.21 -7.34 -14.11
CA ASN A 409 -6.05 -7.01 -12.69
C ASN A 409 -6.15 -5.49 -12.40
N LEU A 410 -6.07 -4.63 -13.40
CA LEU A 410 -6.30 -3.19 -13.25
C LEU A 410 -7.74 -2.86 -12.84
N GLY A 411 -7.91 -1.99 -11.84
CA GLY A 411 -9.20 -1.50 -11.33
C GLY A 411 -10.10 -2.63 -10.84
N ARG A 412 -9.54 -3.46 -9.94
CA ARG A 412 -10.21 -4.63 -9.35
C ARG A 412 -10.27 -4.52 -7.85
N GLU A 413 -11.28 -5.20 -7.32
CA GLU A 413 -11.51 -5.47 -5.91
C GLU A 413 -11.77 -6.98 -5.76
N PRO A 414 -11.68 -7.59 -4.56
CA PRO A 414 -11.97 -9.01 -4.37
C PRO A 414 -13.31 -9.45 -4.97
N ALA A 415 -14.33 -8.61 -4.86
CA ALA A 415 -15.68 -8.86 -5.38
C ALA A 415 -15.79 -8.84 -6.92
N THR A 416 -14.79 -8.34 -7.65
CA THR A 416 -14.81 -8.20 -9.12
C THR A 416 -13.59 -8.80 -9.83
N ALA A 417 -12.64 -9.33 -9.07
CA ALA A 417 -11.43 -9.96 -9.58
C ALA A 417 -11.67 -11.40 -10.06
N GLU A 418 -11.10 -11.76 -11.20
CA GLU A 418 -11.05 -13.15 -11.70
C GLU A 418 -9.72 -13.85 -11.33
N ASP A 419 -8.81 -13.12 -10.69
CA ASP A 419 -7.46 -13.54 -10.35
C ASP A 419 -7.16 -13.25 -8.88
N VAL A 420 -6.41 -14.14 -8.24
CA VAL A 420 -5.67 -13.87 -7.01
C VAL A 420 -4.26 -14.42 -7.17
N TRP A 421 -3.24 -13.69 -6.71
CA TRP A 421 -1.85 -14.07 -6.93
C TRP A 421 -0.91 -13.48 -5.89
N ILE A 422 0.30 -14.04 -5.83
CA ILE A 422 1.37 -13.57 -4.97
C ILE A 422 2.72 -13.72 -5.66
N VAL A 423 3.56 -12.71 -5.53
CA VAL A 423 4.96 -12.71 -5.96
C VAL A 423 5.85 -12.81 -4.72
N LEU A 424 6.60 -13.90 -4.63
CA LEU A 424 7.37 -14.29 -3.45
C LEU A 424 8.74 -13.61 -3.41
N ARG A 425 8.76 -12.49 -2.70
CA ARG A 425 9.79 -11.46 -2.76
C ARG A 425 9.91 -10.76 -1.41
N ASP A 426 11.01 -10.05 -1.14
CA ASP A 426 11.22 -9.28 0.09
C ASP A 426 12.17 -8.10 -0.14
N VAL A 427 12.16 -7.10 0.76
CA VAL A 427 12.89 -5.83 0.62
C VAL A 427 14.31 -6.02 0.10
N GLU A 428 14.62 -5.53 -1.10
CA GLU A 428 15.97 -5.62 -1.63
C GLU A 428 16.89 -4.71 -0.81
N PRO A 429 17.98 -5.24 -0.20
CA PRO A 429 18.97 -4.38 0.41
C PRO A 429 19.53 -3.46 -0.67
N ALA A 430 19.70 -2.18 -0.35
CA ALA A 430 20.19 -1.16 -1.28
C ALA A 430 21.70 -1.30 -1.55
N GLU A 431 22.11 -2.44 -2.09
CA GLU A 431 23.44 -2.69 -2.61
C GLU A 431 23.55 -2.13 -4.03
N ASP A 432 23.92 -0.85 -4.13
CA ASP A 432 24.64 -0.17 -5.20
C ASP A 432 24.16 -0.27 -6.68
N LYS A 433 23.16 -1.10 -7.00
CA LYS A 433 22.80 -1.43 -8.40
C LYS A 433 22.01 -0.33 -9.11
N TYR A 434 21.25 0.48 -8.37
CA TYR A 434 20.60 1.67 -8.91
C TYR A 434 21.38 2.94 -8.55
N GLY A 435 22.53 3.10 -9.19
CA GLY A 435 23.25 4.38 -9.29
C GLY A 435 22.52 5.44 -10.12
N ILE A 436 21.19 5.53 -10.01
CA ILE A 436 20.34 6.43 -10.81
C ILE A 436 20.45 7.87 -10.28
N GLY A 437 21.55 8.52 -10.66
CA GLY A 437 21.73 9.97 -10.62
C GLY A 437 22.13 10.59 -9.28
N PRO A 438 22.08 11.93 -9.16
CA PRO A 438 22.54 12.71 -7.98
C PRO A 438 21.79 12.45 -6.66
N TRP A 439 20.90 11.47 -6.68
CA TRP A 439 19.93 11.11 -5.65
C TRP A 439 20.36 9.89 -4.82
N GLY A 440 21.52 9.33 -5.14
CA GLY A 440 22.14 8.20 -4.43
C GLY A 440 22.47 8.44 -2.94
N PRO A 441 22.97 7.39 -2.24
CA PRO A 441 22.46 6.98 -0.93
C PRO A 441 23.06 7.70 0.29
N ARG A 442 23.25 9.03 0.24
CA ARG A 442 23.82 9.79 1.37
C ARG A 442 22.83 10.18 2.48
N ASN A 443 21.54 9.89 2.31
CA ASN A 443 20.54 10.03 3.35
C ASN A 443 19.93 8.65 3.61
N GLY A 444 19.78 8.25 4.88
CA GLY A 444 19.35 6.91 5.31
C GLY A 444 17.86 6.61 5.10
N TYR A 445 17.35 6.85 3.90
CA TYR A 445 15.98 6.53 3.48
C TYR A 445 15.90 5.04 3.12
N VAL A 446 15.74 4.20 4.13
CA VAL A 446 15.42 2.77 3.98
C VAL A 446 13.90 2.66 4.00
N GLY A 447 13.30 2.39 2.84
CA GLY A 447 11.87 2.62 2.61
C GLY A 447 11.28 1.83 1.45
N GLY A 448 11.76 0.59 1.23
CA GLY A 448 11.08 -0.37 0.36
C GLY A 448 10.03 -1.17 1.14
N GLU A 449 9.18 -1.89 0.40
CA GLU A 449 8.21 -2.80 0.99
C GLU A 449 8.89 -4.04 1.56
N GLU A 450 8.40 -4.50 2.72
CA GLU A 450 8.84 -5.72 3.39
C GLU A 450 7.78 -6.81 3.24
N GLY A 451 8.20 -8.03 2.94
CA GLY A 451 7.30 -9.16 2.69
C GLY A 451 6.99 -9.38 1.21
N ASP A 452 6.22 -10.45 0.97
CA ASP A 452 5.77 -10.89 -0.36
C ASP A 452 4.73 -9.90 -0.91
N TRP A 453 4.65 -9.74 -2.23
CA TRP A 453 3.66 -8.87 -2.89
C TRP A 453 2.42 -9.69 -3.24
N ASP A 454 1.32 -9.46 -2.53
CA ASP A 454 0.06 -10.16 -2.72
C ASP A 454 -0.99 -9.34 -3.49
N HIS A 455 -1.94 -10.07 -4.06
CA HIS A 455 -3.18 -9.56 -4.64
C HIS A 455 -4.26 -10.58 -4.28
N TRP A 456 -4.69 -10.50 -3.01
CA TRP A 456 -5.69 -11.38 -2.37
C TRP A 456 -5.35 -12.87 -2.32
N LEU A 457 -4.07 -13.22 -2.49
CA LEU A 457 -3.51 -14.53 -2.19
C LEU A 457 -2.32 -14.32 -1.23
N TYR A 458 -2.46 -14.72 0.03
CA TYR A 458 -1.49 -14.44 1.08
C TYR A 458 -0.62 -15.66 1.36
N ARG A 459 0.70 -15.47 1.54
CA ARG A 459 1.55 -16.53 2.10
C ARG A 459 1.41 -16.53 3.62
N ILE A 460 0.72 -17.53 4.15
CA ILE A 460 0.50 -17.64 5.60
C ILE A 460 1.53 -18.59 6.24
N PRO A 461 2.31 -18.14 7.24
CA PRO A 461 3.35 -18.97 7.84
C PRO A 461 2.76 -20.01 8.80
N VAL A 462 2.34 -21.15 8.24
CA VAL A 462 1.85 -22.34 8.96
C VAL A 462 2.99 -23.37 9.09
N TYR A 463 2.86 -24.36 9.97
CA TYR A 463 3.90 -25.32 10.35
C TYR A 463 4.82 -25.82 9.19
N GLU A 464 6.13 -25.92 9.46
CA GLU A 464 7.18 -26.30 8.50
C GLU A 464 7.37 -25.34 7.28
N ASP A 465 6.99 -24.06 7.38
CA ASP A 465 7.13 -23.05 6.30
C ASP A 465 8.46 -22.26 6.23
N ALA A 466 9.51 -22.71 6.92
CA ALA A 466 10.76 -21.95 6.96
C ALA A 466 11.24 -21.64 5.52
N THR A 467 11.54 -20.37 5.24
CA THR A 467 11.87 -19.89 3.89
C THR A 467 12.93 -18.81 3.89
N THR A 468 13.75 -18.78 2.84
CA THR A 468 14.80 -17.78 2.61
C THR A 468 14.51 -17.01 1.32
N ARG A 469 14.56 -15.67 1.35
CA ARG A 469 14.62 -14.86 0.13
C ARG A 469 16.01 -14.97 -0.49
N LEU A 470 16.08 -15.10 -1.81
CA LEU A 470 17.33 -15.11 -2.59
C LEU A 470 17.27 -14.10 -3.74
N LEU A 471 18.34 -13.33 -3.92
CA LEU A 471 18.56 -12.44 -5.07
C LEU A 471 19.18 -13.21 -6.25
N ARG A 472 19.06 -12.72 -7.49
CA ARG A 472 19.61 -13.38 -8.70
C ARG A 472 21.02 -13.94 -8.54
N ARG A 473 21.91 -13.20 -7.88
CA ARG A 473 23.33 -13.55 -7.65
C ARG A 473 23.54 -14.79 -6.75
N GLU A 474 22.56 -15.07 -5.89
CA GLU A 474 22.50 -16.16 -4.91
C GLU A 474 21.75 -17.39 -5.46
N LEU A 475 20.97 -17.23 -6.54
CA LEU A 475 20.27 -18.33 -7.20
C LEU A 475 21.25 -19.29 -7.90
N PRO A 476 21.03 -20.61 -7.82
CA PRO A 476 21.76 -21.58 -8.63
C PRO A 476 21.62 -21.27 -10.13
N GLY A 477 22.72 -21.38 -10.89
CA GLY A 477 22.73 -21.08 -12.33
C GLY A 477 22.66 -19.59 -12.70
N ARG A 478 22.14 -18.71 -11.83
CA ARG A 478 21.90 -17.27 -12.08
C ARG A 478 21.10 -17.01 -13.37
N PRO A 479 19.88 -17.58 -13.50
CA PRO A 479 19.09 -17.50 -14.74
C PRO A 479 18.85 -16.05 -15.19
N GLN A 480 18.99 -15.83 -16.50
CA GLN A 480 18.67 -14.58 -17.20
C GLN A 480 17.18 -14.58 -17.58
N ALA A 481 16.34 -14.29 -16.59
CA ALA A 481 14.89 -14.16 -16.74
C ALA A 481 14.39 -13.03 -15.82
N VAL A 482 13.33 -12.32 -16.21
CA VAL A 482 12.82 -11.16 -15.44
C VAL A 482 12.45 -11.53 -14.00
N GLN A 483 11.82 -12.71 -13.82
CA GLN A 483 11.45 -13.27 -12.53
C GLN A 483 12.66 -13.59 -11.65
N ALA A 484 13.80 -13.94 -12.25
CA ALA A 484 15.00 -14.36 -11.53
C ALA A 484 15.67 -13.25 -10.71
N ARG A 485 15.16 -12.02 -10.76
CA ARG A 485 15.61 -10.92 -9.91
C ARG A 485 15.62 -11.32 -8.43
N GLN A 486 14.53 -11.96 -7.99
CA GLN A 486 14.36 -12.41 -6.62
C GLN A 486 13.32 -13.52 -6.52
N LEU A 487 13.64 -14.60 -5.80
CA LEU A 487 12.75 -15.72 -5.49
C LEU A 487 12.76 -16.00 -3.97
N ARG A 488 11.80 -16.81 -3.51
CA ARG A 488 11.77 -17.41 -2.17
C ARG A 488 12.12 -18.91 -2.27
N ARG A 489 13.00 -19.40 -1.40
CA ARG A 489 13.39 -20.81 -1.29
C ARG A 489 12.71 -21.48 -0.10
N THR A 490 12.24 -22.72 -0.22
CA THR A 490 11.89 -23.56 0.94
C THR A 490 13.15 -23.98 1.71
N ASP A 491 13.13 -23.78 3.02
CA ASP A 491 14.12 -24.29 3.99
C ASP A 491 13.47 -25.32 4.94
N GLY A 492 12.17 -25.17 5.18
CA GLY A 492 11.29 -26.21 5.67
C GLY A 492 10.63 -26.97 4.52
N ARG A 493 9.58 -27.73 4.84
CA ARG A 493 8.89 -28.59 3.88
C ARG A 493 7.88 -27.84 3.01
N TYR A 494 7.29 -26.75 3.50
CA TYR A 494 6.12 -26.14 2.86
C TYR A 494 6.27 -24.65 2.50
N MET A 495 5.43 -24.18 1.60
CA MET A 495 4.94 -22.80 1.54
C MET A 495 3.43 -22.85 1.46
N TRP A 496 2.73 -22.17 2.37
CA TRP A 496 1.26 -22.22 2.46
C TRP A 496 0.65 -20.91 1.98
N PHE A 497 -0.52 -21.02 1.33
CA PHE A 497 -1.20 -19.91 0.69
C PHE A 497 -2.69 -19.92 1.00
N GLN A 498 -3.23 -18.74 1.32
CA GLN A 498 -4.62 -18.52 1.68
C GLN A 498 -5.23 -17.47 0.75
N VAL A 499 -6.41 -17.75 0.20
CA VAL A 499 -7.18 -16.83 -0.63
C VAL A 499 -8.01 -15.92 0.28
N ASP A 500 -8.13 -14.63 -0.07
CA ASP A 500 -9.02 -13.70 0.61
C ASP A 500 -10.48 -14.19 0.53
N SER A 501 -11.17 -14.27 1.67
CA SER A 501 -12.56 -14.72 1.72
C SER A 501 -13.55 -13.76 1.04
N ARG A 502 -13.15 -12.51 0.78
CA ARG A 502 -13.91 -11.52 0.00
C ARG A 502 -13.82 -11.79 -1.51
N TRP A 503 -12.92 -12.65 -1.97
CA TRP A 503 -12.80 -12.96 -3.39
C TRP A 503 -14.11 -13.58 -3.89
N GLN A 504 -14.68 -13.05 -4.97
CA GLN A 504 -15.98 -13.53 -5.47
C GLN A 504 -16.02 -15.04 -5.80
N HIS A 505 -14.87 -15.69 -6.00
CA HIS A 505 -14.76 -17.14 -6.22
C HIS A 505 -14.32 -17.96 -4.98
N PHE A 506 -14.25 -17.34 -3.80
CA PHE A 506 -14.14 -18.05 -2.54
C PHE A 506 -15.38 -18.94 -2.27
N ASP A 507 -15.17 -20.05 -1.58
CA ASP A 507 -16.14 -21.08 -1.19
C ASP A 507 -17.09 -21.62 -2.28
N ARG A 508 -16.80 -21.39 -3.57
CA ARG A 508 -17.63 -21.95 -4.66
C ARG A 508 -17.42 -23.47 -4.74
N PRO A 509 -18.48 -24.30 -4.65
CA PRO A 509 -18.37 -25.75 -4.82
C PRO A 509 -17.78 -26.11 -6.18
N SER A 510 -16.90 -27.11 -6.22
CA SER A 510 -16.15 -27.43 -7.43
C SER A 510 -17.03 -27.99 -8.55
N LEU A 511 -16.55 -27.91 -9.78
CA LEU A 511 -17.24 -28.43 -10.95
C LEU A 511 -17.37 -29.97 -10.93
N GLU A 512 -16.45 -30.68 -10.27
CA GLU A 512 -16.57 -32.14 -10.04
C GLU A 512 -17.64 -32.47 -8.98
N ALA A 513 -17.87 -31.58 -8.00
CA ALA A 513 -18.99 -31.66 -7.07
C ALA A 513 -20.34 -31.14 -7.64
N GLY A 514 -20.37 -30.74 -8.92
CA GLY A 514 -21.56 -30.24 -9.61
C GLY A 514 -21.83 -28.74 -9.43
N GLY A 515 -20.90 -28.00 -8.83
CA GLY A 515 -20.92 -26.54 -8.74
C GLY A 515 -20.26 -25.85 -9.94
N THR A 516 -19.74 -24.65 -9.70
CA THR A 516 -19.10 -23.80 -10.73
C THR A 516 -17.64 -23.48 -10.46
N GLY A 517 -17.06 -24.01 -9.37
CA GLY A 517 -15.66 -23.82 -9.01
C GLY A 517 -14.73 -24.53 -9.98
N GLN A 518 -14.02 -23.77 -10.81
CA GLN A 518 -12.96 -24.27 -11.67
C GLN A 518 -11.88 -23.20 -11.81
N TYR A 519 -10.61 -23.61 -11.67
CA TYR A 519 -9.50 -22.68 -11.51
C TYR A 519 -8.30 -23.11 -12.36
N ARG A 520 -7.58 -22.13 -12.90
CA ARG A 520 -6.23 -22.29 -13.44
C ARG A 520 -5.25 -21.91 -12.35
N VAL A 521 -4.44 -22.86 -11.89
CA VAL A 521 -3.35 -22.56 -10.96
C VAL A 521 -2.03 -22.64 -11.73
N THR A 522 -1.27 -21.55 -11.73
CA THR A 522 0.07 -21.46 -12.33
C THR A 522 1.10 -21.13 -11.25
N VAL A 523 2.23 -21.84 -11.27
CA VAL A 523 3.37 -21.61 -10.38
C VAL A 523 4.62 -21.41 -11.22
N TRP A 524 5.36 -20.32 -10.97
CA TRP A 524 6.68 -20.07 -11.53
C TRP A 524 7.75 -20.48 -10.51
N TYR A 525 8.70 -21.30 -10.94
CA TYR A 525 9.76 -21.86 -10.12
C TYR A 525 11.09 -21.91 -10.89
N LEU A 526 12.22 -21.97 -10.19
CA LEU A 526 13.54 -22.22 -10.79
C LEU A 526 13.84 -23.72 -10.71
N ASP A 527 14.02 -24.36 -11.86
CA ASP A 527 14.16 -25.81 -12.02
C ASP A 527 15.60 -26.28 -11.71
N VAL A 528 15.94 -26.32 -10.42
CA VAL A 528 17.23 -26.84 -9.91
C VAL A 528 17.04 -28.24 -9.34
N GLY A 529 17.94 -29.15 -9.70
CA GLY A 529 17.96 -30.51 -9.18
C GLY A 529 16.97 -31.47 -9.87
N LYS A 530 16.94 -32.72 -9.38
CA LYS A 530 16.15 -33.85 -9.92
C LYS A 530 15.21 -34.49 -8.89
N ASP A 531 15.09 -33.80 -7.77
CA ASP A 531 14.09 -33.86 -6.72
C ASP A 531 12.73 -33.35 -7.25
N ALA A 532 11.71 -33.29 -6.39
CA ALA A 532 10.34 -33.06 -6.84
C ALA A 532 9.48 -32.40 -5.77
N TRP A 533 8.66 -31.46 -6.21
CA TRP A 533 7.69 -30.81 -5.34
C TRP A 533 6.27 -31.15 -5.75
N ALA A 534 5.30 -30.75 -4.94
CA ALA A 534 3.89 -30.87 -5.28
C ALA A 534 3.09 -29.64 -4.88
N LEU A 535 2.09 -29.31 -5.69
CA LEU A 535 0.97 -28.48 -5.27
C LEU A 535 -0.02 -29.38 -4.52
N GLU A 536 -0.44 -28.96 -3.33
CA GLU A 536 -1.48 -29.60 -2.53
C GLU A 536 -2.60 -28.61 -2.21
N TYR A 537 -3.86 -29.05 -2.22
CA TYR A 537 -5.06 -28.22 -2.01
C TYR A 537 -6.26 -29.09 -1.60
N THR A 538 -7.36 -28.47 -1.16
CA THR A 538 -8.57 -29.18 -0.71
C THR A 538 -9.63 -29.38 -1.79
N ARG A 539 -10.25 -30.57 -1.78
CA ARG A 539 -11.53 -30.88 -2.44
C ARG A 539 -12.74 -30.44 -1.59
N ASP A 540 -13.95 -30.46 -2.17
CA ASP A 540 -15.21 -30.20 -1.47
C ASP A 540 -15.46 -31.12 -0.26
N ASP A 541 -14.98 -32.36 -0.29
CA ASP A 541 -15.12 -33.33 0.80
C ASP A 541 -14.07 -33.15 1.92
N GLY A 542 -13.22 -32.12 1.80
CA GLY A 542 -12.13 -31.84 2.73
C GLY A 542 -10.89 -32.72 2.56
N SER A 543 -10.88 -33.65 1.58
CA SER A 543 -9.68 -34.42 1.26
C SER A 543 -8.62 -33.53 0.58
N VAL A 544 -7.34 -33.87 0.80
CA VAL A 544 -6.21 -33.15 0.22
C VAL A 544 -5.78 -33.85 -1.08
N GLU A 545 -5.82 -33.09 -2.17
CA GLU A 545 -5.30 -33.51 -3.47
C GLU A 545 -3.85 -33.09 -3.67
N GLN A 546 -3.16 -33.81 -4.54
CA GLN A 546 -1.75 -33.58 -4.85
C GLN A 546 -1.50 -33.54 -6.35
N ARG A 547 -0.69 -32.59 -6.82
CA ARG A 547 -0.19 -32.48 -8.20
C ARG A 547 1.32 -32.36 -8.15
N ARG A 548 2.02 -33.49 -8.34
CA ARG A 548 3.50 -33.59 -8.28
C ARG A 548 4.16 -33.05 -9.55
N VAL A 549 5.29 -32.37 -9.38
CA VAL A 549 6.18 -31.86 -10.42
C VAL A 549 7.54 -32.51 -10.25
N GLN A 550 8.04 -33.14 -11.31
CA GLN A 550 9.38 -33.75 -11.33
C GLN A 550 10.36 -32.74 -11.95
N LYS A 551 11.43 -32.37 -11.23
CA LYS A 551 12.44 -31.42 -11.74
C LYS A 551 13.43 -32.12 -12.68
N GLU A 552 14.00 -31.35 -13.61
CA GLU A 552 14.89 -31.84 -14.67
C GLU A 552 16.35 -31.31 -14.57
N ASP A 553 16.63 -30.42 -13.62
CA ASP A 553 17.87 -29.63 -13.45
C ASP A 553 18.22 -28.79 -14.69
N THR A 554 17.22 -28.19 -15.36
CA THR A 554 17.50 -27.25 -16.47
C THR A 554 18.18 -25.96 -16.01
N ARG A 555 17.99 -25.57 -14.74
CA ARG A 555 18.48 -24.32 -14.11
C ARG A 555 17.94 -23.05 -14.75
N GLU A 556 16.82 -23.18 -15.44
CA GLU A 556 16.05 -22.08 -15.98
C GLU A 556 14.81 -21.81 -15.11
N MET A 557 14.29 -20.59 -15.19
CA MET A 557 12.91 -20.35 -14.73
C MET A 557 11.97 -21.23 -15.54
N ARG A 558 11.00 -21.84 -14.88
CA ARG A 558 9.94 -22.63 -15.53
C ARG A 558 8.61 -22.29 -14.89
N ARG A 559 7.53 -22.65 -15.57
CA ARG A 559 6.18 -22.59 -15.02
C ARG A 559 5.44 -23.89 -15.26
N VAL A 560 4.60 -24.25 -14.32
CA VAL A 560 3.63 -25.35 -14.45
C VAL A 560 2.23 -24.76 -14.28
N THR A 561 1.27 -25.26 -15.03
CA THR A 561 -0.12 -24.80 -14.99
C THR A 561 -1.05 -26.00 -14.94
N TRP A 562 -1.98 -25.98 -13.99
CA TRP A 562 -3.05 -26.96 -13.86
C TRP A 562 -4.41 -26.30 -14.05
N THR A 563 -5.35 -27.07 -14.58
CA THR A 563 -6.77 -26.74 -14.52
C THR A 563 -7.39 -27.63 -13.45
N LEU A 564 -7.71 -27.06 -12.29
CA LEU A 564 -8.35 -27.74 -11.17
C LEU A 564 -9.86 -27.61 -11.32
N ARG A 565 -10.55 -28.75 -11.38
CA ARG A 565 -12.03 -28.84 -11.49
C ARG A 565 -12.66 -29.33 -10.19
N ASP A 566 -11.79 -29.66 -9.25
CA ASP A 566 -11.97 -30.36 -7.99
C ASP A 566 -11.57 -29.53 -6.77
N ALA A 567 -10.90 -28.39 -6.97
CA ALA A 567 -10.49 -27.50 -5.90
C ALA A 567 -11.66 -26.68 -5.35
N ARG A 568 -11.71 -26.56 -4.03
CA ARG A 568 -12.57 -25.60 -3.30
C ARG A 568 -11.71 -24.81 -2.31
N TRP A 569 -11.82 -23.49 -2.39
CA TRP A 569 -11.11 -22.54 -1.52
C TRP A 569 -12.03 -22.20 -0.34
N GLN A 570 -11.68 -22.70 0.84
CA GLN A 570 -12.51 -22.63 2.05
C GLN A 570 -11.66 -22.64 3.33
N HIS A 571 -10.36 -22.30 3.22
CA HIS A 571 -9.35 -22.38 4.30
C HIS A 571 -9.21 -23.79 4.91
N GLY A 572 -9.57 -24.82 4.15
CA GLY A 572 -9.68 -26.21 4.62
C GLY A 572 -8.34 -26.91 4.90
N LEU A 573 -7.23 -26.38 4.38
CA LEU A 573 -5.89 -26.95 4.52
C LEU A 573 -5.17 -26.31 5.73
N GLU A 574 -5.64 -26.61 6.94
CA GLU A 574 -5.11 -26.04 8.20
C GLU A 574 -5.18 -24.49 8.27
N GLY A 575 -6.19 -23.88 7.64
CA GLY A 575 -6.33 -22.43 7.49
C GLY A 575 -5.82 -21.90 6.14
N ALA A 576 -5.10 -22.72 5.37
CA ALA A 576 -4.71 -22.43 4.00
C ALA A 576 -5.71 -23.01 2.99
N ASP A 577 -5.54 -22.63 1.72
CA ASP A 577 -6.29 -23.19 0.58
C ASP A 577 -5.41 -24.11 -0.28
N LEU A 578 -4.13 -23.75 -0.41
CA LEU A 578 -3.13 -24.56 -1.09
C LEU A 578 -1.75 -24.42 -0.44
N ARG A 579 -0.88 -25.40 -0.69
CA ARG A 579 0.54 -25.32 -0.33
C ARG A 579 1.44 -25.93 -1.40
N ILE A 580 2.67 -25.44 -1.46
CA ILE A 580 3.77 -26.12 -2.15
C ILE A 580 4.46 -27.01 -1.12
N ASN A 581 4.59 -28.30 -1.42
CA ASN A 581 5.26 -29.31 -0.60
C ASN A 581 6.57 -29.73 -1.29
N ALA A 582 7.70 -29.53 -0.63
CA ALA A 582 9.05 -29.88 -1.09
C ALA A 582 9.40 -31.37 -0.94
N LEU A 583 8.43 -32.20 -0.52
CA LEU A 583 8.50 -33.67 -0.38
C LEU A 583 9.67 -34.22 0.47
N ASP A 584 10.37 -33.36 1.20
CA ASP A 584 11.62 -33.64 1.89
C ASP A 584 12.76 -34.15 0.97
N ASP A 585 12.66 -33.95 -0.35
CA ASP A 585 13.67 -34.43 -1.33
C ASP A 585 14.57 -33.31 -1.91
N GLY A 586 14.23 -32.04 -1.69
CA GLY A 586 15.16 -30.90 -1.79
C GLY A 586 14.50 -29.53 -1.59
N PRO A 587 15.20 -28.42 -1.87
CA PRO A 587 14.67 -27.06 -1.71
C PRO A 587 14.05 -26.51 -3.00
N GLU A 588 12.92 -25.83 -2.86
CA GLU A 588 12.13 -25.28 -3.96
C GLU A 588 12.23 -23.78 -4.03
N TYR A 589 12.55 -23.29 -5.22
CA TYR A 589 12.80 -21.88 -5.52
C TYR A 589 11.57 -21.36 -6.28
N ILE A 590 10.67 -20.66 -5.59
CA ILE A 590 9.39 -20.20 -6.11
C ILE A 590 9.41 -18.68 -6.31
N HIS A 591 8.88 -18.24 -7.46
CA HIS A 591 8.73 -16.82 -7.81
C HIS A 591 7.30 -16.32 -7.58
N MET A 592 6.31 -17.04 -8.10
CA MET A 592 4.92 -16.57 -8.11
C MET A 592 3.95 -17.75 -8.07
N VAL A 593 2.85 -17.58 -7.34
CA VAL A 593 1.66 -18.43 -7.42
C VAL A 593 0.50 -17.57 -7.91
N HIS A 594 -0.25 -18.09 -8.88
CA HIS A 594 -1.36 -17.40 -9.52
C HIS A 594 -2.55 -18.36 -9.63
N ILE A 595 -3.71 -17.94 -9.14
CA ILE A 595 -5.00 -18.61 -9.30
C ILE A 595 -5.88 -17.71 -10.16
N GLN A 596 -6.38 -18.24 -11.27
CA GLN A 596 -7.37 -17.58 -12.10
C GLN A 596 -8.66 -18.42 -12.13
N ALA A 597 -9.82 -17.82 -11.87
CA ALA A 597 -11.09 -18.47 -12.09
C ALA A 597 -11.35 -18.73 -13.59
N ILE A 598 -11.98 -19.86 -13.92
CA ILE A 598 -12.34 -20.23 -15.29
C ILE A 598 -13.85 -20.49 -15.36
N GLY A 599 -14.60 -19.54 -15.92
CA GLY A 599 -16.01 -19.74 -16.23
C GLY A 599 -16.24 -20.48 -17.58
N PRO A 600 -17.33 -21.26 -17.71
CA PRO A 600 -17.86 -21.58 -19.03
C PRO A 600 -18.45 -20.32 -19.68
N GLY A 601 -17.88 -19.88 -20.81
CA GLY A 601 -18.48 -18.95 -21.79
C GLY A 601 -19.28 -17.74 -21.27
N LYS A 602 -18.62 -16.57 -21.15
CA LYS A 602 -19.15 -15.21 -20.88
C LYS A 602 -20.66 -14.97 -21.09
N ASN A 603 -21.36 -14.54 -20.02
CA ASN A 603 -22.37 -13.43 -19.92
C ASN A 603 -23.29 -13.65 -18.69
N PRO A 604 -24.16 -12.68 -18.32
CA PRO A 604 -23.95 -11.46 -17.51
C PRO A 604 -24.41 -11.69 -16.03
N PRO A 605 -24.46 -10.70 -15.10
CA PRO A 605 -24.91 -10.98 -13.73
C PRO A 605 -26.40 -11.36 -13.68
N THR A 606 -26.73 -12.38 -12.90
CA THR A 606 -28.11 -12.83 -12.66
C THR A 606 -28.62 -12.23 -11.33
N PRO A 607 -29.81 -11.61 -11.28
CA PRO A 607 -30.30 -10.94 -10.08
C PRO A 607 -30.90 -11.90 -9.03
N ALA A 608 -30.84 -11.40 -7.80
CA ALA A 608 -31.36 -11.88 -6.51
C ALA A 608 -32.47 -12.96 -6.42
N LEU A 609 -32.17 -13.92 -5.54
CA LEU A 609 -32.97 -14.41 -4.39
C LEU A 609 -34.40 -14.95 -4.56
N THR A 610 -34.61 -16.10 -3.93
CA THR A 610 -35.91 -16.57 -3.40
C THR A 610 -35.78 -16.54 -1.86
N PRO A 611 -36.80 -16.17 -1.07
CA PRO A 611 -36.58 -15.68 0.28
C PRO A 611 -36.24 -16.81 1.28
N GLU A 612 -35.05 -16.72 1.85
CA GLU A 612 -34.77 -17.28 3.17
C GLU A 612 -35.25 -16.29 4.25
N VAL A 613 -35.60 -16.78 5.44
CA VAL A 613 -36.12 -15.93 6.51
C VAL A 613 -35.01 -15.01 6.98
N GLU A 614 -35.20 -13.70 6.76
CA GLU A 614 -34.23 -12.67 7.11
C GLU A 614 -33.94 -12.69 8.62
N PRO A 615 -32.70 -13.00 9.07
CA PRO A 615 -32.32 -12.80 10.46
C PRO A 615 -32.37 -11.29 10.76
N ALA A 616 -32.73 -10.92 11.99
CA ALA A 616 -32.82 -9.52 12.41
C ALA A 616 -31.60 -8.70 11.94
N PRO A 617 -31.78 -7.44 11.46
CA PRO A 617 -30.73 -6.69 10.81
C PRO A 617 -29.46 -6.64 11.65
N LEU A 618 -28.31 -6.77 10.98
CA LEU A 618 -27.01 -6.64 11.62
C LEU A 618 -26.71 -5.14 11.77
N GLU A 619 -26.66 -4.68 13.01
CA GLU A 619 -26.25 -3.32 13.34
C GLU A 619 -24.72 -3.30 13.47
N GLU A 620 -24.09 -2.38 12.76
CA GLU A 620 -22.64 -2.15 12.75
C GLU A 620 -22.35 -0.81 13.43
N GLN A 621 -21.51 -0.82 14.46
CA GLN A 621 -21.12 0.39 15.19
C GLN A 621 -19.61 0.42 15.38
N THR A 622 -19.02 1.61 15.25
CA THR A 622 -17.63 1.87 15.64
C THR A 622 -17.54 3.06 16.57
N TRP A 623 -16.62 2.96 17.53
CA TRP A 623 -16.33 4.03 18.46
C TRP A 623 -14.84 4.38 18.46
N THR A 624 -14.56 5.64 18.17
CA THR A 624 -13.23 6.25 18.21
C THR A 624 -13.33 7.53 19.03
N GLU A 625 -12.41 7.75 19.96
CA GLU A 625 -12.45 8.91 20.86
C GLU A 625 -12.50 10.23 20.07
N GLY A 626 -13.50 11.07 20.38
CA GLY A 626 -13.72 12.36 19.73
C GLY A 626 -14.29 12.30 18.31
N VAL A 627 -14.77 11.13 17.85
CA VAL A 627 -15.45 10.93 16.56
C VAL A 627 -16.95 10.68 16.82
N ASP A 628 -17.82 11.28 15.99
CA ASP A 628 -19.28 11.13 16.03
C ASP A 628 -19.94 11.28 17.43
N GLY A 629 -19.31 12.08 18.30
CA GLY A 629 -19.77 12.35 19.66
C GLY A 629 -19.36 11.32 20.71
N TYR A 630 -18.64 10.26 20.32
CA TYR A 630 -18.11 9.27 21.27
C TYR A 630 -16.93 9.85 22.09
N ASN A 631 -17.03 9.75 23.41
CA ASN A 631 -16.00 10.17 24.36
C ASN A 631 -15.84 9.12 25.50
N GLY A 632 -15.96 7.84 25.13
CA GLY A 632 -16.03 6.70 26.04
C GLY A 632 -14.73 5.90 26.15
N MET A 633 -13.66 6.31 25.47
CA MET A 633 -12.37 5.61 25.50
C MET A 633 -11.50 6.13 26.64
N ALA A 634 -10.92 5.23 27.41
CA ALA A 634 -9.86 5.53 28.37
C ALA A 634 -8.63 4.67 28.06
N ASP A 635 -7.44 5.26 27.97
CA ASP A 635 -6.19 4.57 27.68
C ASP A 635 -4.97 5.16 28.43
N THR A 636 -4.11 4.28 28.92
CA THR A 636 -2.87 4.64 29.60
C THR A 636 -1.88 3.47 29.54
N PHE A 637 -0.70 3.63 30.13
CA PHE A 637 0.17 2.49 30.41
C PHE A 637 0.86 2.64 31.76
N ILE A 638 1.07 1.53 32.46
CA ILE A 638 1.77 1.51 33.74
C ILE A 638 3.19 0.96 33.56
N SER A 639 4.14 1.52 34.31
CA SER A 639 5.57 1.26 34.09
C SER A 639 6.31 0.84 35.35
N ARG A 640 6.93 -0.35 35.30
CA ARG A 640 7.80 -0.88 36.37
C ARG A 640 9.07 -0.07 36.57
N TRP A 641 9.47 0.71 35.56
CA TRP A 641 10.58 1.67 35.65
C TRP A 641 10.16 2.94 36.41
N PHE A 642 8.94 3.42 36.17
CA PHE A 642 8.42 4.68 36.72
C PHE A 642 7.21 4.44 37.65
N ARG A 643 7.40 3.61 38.66
CA ARG A 643 6.31 2.92 39.39
C ARG A 643 5.25 3.79 40.07
N ARG A 644 5.55 5.06 40.33
CA ARG A 644 4.65 6.04 40.99
C ARG A 644 4.18 7.16 40.06
N ARG A 645 4.39 7.03 38.75
CA ARG A 645 4.06 8.06 37.76
C ARG A 645 2.96 7.56 36.83
N PRO A 646 1.81 8.25 36.74
CA PRO A 646 0.82 8.02 35.69
C PRO A 646 1.38 8.41 34.32
N MET A 647 0.98 7.68 33.27
CA MET A 647 1.48 7.88 31.89
C MET A 647 0.41 8.32 30.88
N ALA A 648 -0.80 8.63 31.34
CA ALA A 648 -1.82 9.23 30.48
C ALA A 648 -1.24 10.45 29.74
N LYS A 649 -1.66 10.65 28.48
CA LYS A 649 -1.28 11.80 27.65
C LYS A 649 0.23 11.89 27.34
N MET A 650 0.99 10.80 27.46
CA MET A 650 2.41 10.71 27.04
C MET A 650 2.60 10.67 25.51
N GLY A 651 1.53 10.66 24.72
CA GLY A 651 1.55 10.63 23.25
C GLY A 651 1.72 9.23 22.64
N TYR A 652 1.78 8.19 23.47
CA TYR A 652 1.77 6.77 23.13
C TYR A 652 1.35 5.94 24.35
N THR A 653 0.83 4.74 24.13
CA THR A 653 0.81 3.65 25.12
C THR A 653 1.92 2.64 24.81
N ALA A 654 2.34 1.82 25.76
CA ALA A 654 3.49 0.93 25.56
C ALA A 654 3.37 -0.40 26.30
N VAL A 655 3.81 -1.46 25.61
CA VAL A 655 3.82 -2.84 26.13
C VAL A 655 5.24 -3.41 26.13
N ARG A 656 5.59 -4.13 27.19
CA ARG A 656 6.88 -4.83 27.36
C ARG A 656 6.75 -5.85 28.48
N HIS A 657 7.11 -7.11 28.18
CA HIS A 657 7.00 -8.23 29.13
C HIS A 657 7.51 -7.87 30.54
N GLN A 658 6.65 -8.07 31.55
CA GLN A 658 6.91 -7.79 32.97
C GLN A 658 7.36 -6.36 33.33
N THR A 659 7.11 -5.38 32.46
CA THR A 659 7.74 -4.05 32.55
C THR A 659 6.83 -2.88 32.19
N LEU A 660 6.10 -2.96 31.07
CA LEU A 660 5.16 -1.94 30.60
C LEU A 660 3.86 -2.64 30.22
N TYR A 661 2.73 -2.19 30.74
CA TYR A 661 1.41 -2.73 30.45
C TYR A 661 0.47 -1.61 30.02
N THR A 662 -0.14 -1.73 28.84
CA THR A 662 -1.21 -0.81 28.40
C THR A 662 -2.50 -1.21 29.09
N LEU A 663 -3.23 -0.23 29.62
CA LEU A 663 -4.60 -0.40 30.11
C LEU A 663 -5.52 0.37 29.18
N ILE A 664 -6.62 -0.25 28.74
CA ILE A 664 -7.60 0.39 27.85
C ILE A 664 -9.02 -0.08 28.15
N ARG A 665 -9.97 0.85 28.15
CA ARG A 665 -11.41 0.61 28.36
C ARG A 665 -12.20 1.41 27.34
N ALA A 666 -13.21 0.79 26.74
CA ALA A 666 -14.19 1.45 25.90
C ALA A 666 -15.57 1.32 26.55
N ASP A 667 -16.31 2.43 26.67
CA ASP A 667 -17.74 2.40 26.99
C ASP A 667 -18.51 1.76 25.82
N VAL A 668 -19.37 0.79 26.13
CA VAL A 668 -20.21 0.04 25.17
C VAL A 668 -21.70 0.23 25.42
N SER A 669 -22.09 1.16 26.31
CA SER A 669 -23.48 1.43 26.71
C SER A 669 -24.42 1.90 25.59
N GLN A 670 -23.89 2.16 24.40
CA GLN A 670 -24.67 2.45 23.19
C GLN A 670 -25.22 1.17 22.50
N VAL A 671 -24.73 -0.03 22.85
CA VAL A 671 -25.33 -1.30 22.41
C VAL A 671 -26.51 -1.66 23.33
N PRO A 672 -27.69 -2.01 22.79
CA PRO A 672 -28.85 -2.42 23.60
C PRO A 672 -28.53 -3.64 24.49
N PRO A 673 -28.97 -3.68 25.77
CA PRO A 673 -28.69 -4.81 26.67
C PRO A 673 -29.20 -6.18 26.18
N GLU A 674 -30.25 -6.18 25.37
CA GLU A 674 -30.83 -7.37 24.72
C GLU A 674 -30.03 -7.85 23.48
N ALA A 675 -29.04 -7.07 23.02
CA ALA A 675 -28.30 -7.38 21.80
C ALA A 675 -27.42 -8.62 21.93
N GLN A 676 -27.44 -9.43 20.88
CA GLN A 676 -26.45 -10.46 20.64
C GLN A 676 -25.30 -9.87 19.84
N VAL A 677 -24.13 -9.76 20.48
CA VAL A 677 -22.89 -9.33 19.81
C VAL A 677 -22.38 -10.49 18.97
N GLU A 678 -22.29 -10.30 17.65
CA GLU A 678 -21.72 -11.28 16.73
C GLU A 678 -20.20 -11.13 16.64
N GLN A 679 -19.69 -9.91 16.81
CA GLN A 679 -18.27 -9.59 16.73
C GLN A 679 -17.94 -8.31 17.49
N ALA A 680 -16.81 -8.27 18.20
CA ALA A 680 -16.23 -7.03 18.68
C ALA A 680 -14.69 -7.06 18.60
N THR A 681 -14.10 -6.01 18.04
CA THR A 681 -12.65 -5.93 17.80
C THR A 681 -12.13 -4.56 18.21
N LEU A 682 -11.14 -4.56 19.10
CA LEU A 682 -10.39 -3.38 19.49
C LEU A 682 -9.11 -3.29 18.66
N SER A 683 -8.98 -2.24 17.86
CA SER A 683 -7.88 -2.06 16.92
C SER A 683 -6.91 -0.99 17.42
N LEU A 684 -5.63 -1.34 17.55
CA LEU A 684 -4.57 -0.44 18.03
C LEU A 684 -3.50 -0.22 16.95
N TRP A 685 -3.18 1.05 16.63
CA TRP A 685 -2.10 1.32 15.68
C TRP A 685 -0.72 1.20 16.34
N ALA A 686 0.08 0.21 15.93
CA ALA A 686 1.44 0.03 16.41
C ALA A 686 2.38 1.14 15.90
N GLY A 687 2.57 2.22 16.65
CA GLY A 687 3.40 3.37 16.26
C GLY A 687 4.91 3.10 16.25
N ALA A 688 5.42 2.13 17.01
CA ALA A 688 6.84 1.74 17.00
C ALA A 688 7.08 0.31 17.51
N GLY A 689 8.17 -0.31 17.05
CA GLY A 689 8.62 -1.67 17.38
C GLY A 689 9.87 -2.02 16.56
N SER A 690 10.49 -3.20 16.79
CA SER A 690 11.74 -3.57 16.09
C SER A 690 11.92 -5.05 15.73
N VAL A 691 11.19 -5.95 16.39
CA VAL A 691 11.17 -7.40 16.15
C VAL A 691 9.75 -7.91 16.44
N PRO A 692 9.32 -9.10 15.97
CA PRO A 692 7.99 -9.61 16.29
C PRO A 692 7.74 -9.72 17.80
N VAL A 693 6.51 -9.43 18.24
CA VAL A 693 6.02 -9.69 19.61
C VAL A 693 4.65 -10.33 19.55
N THR A 694 4.36 -11.26 20.45
CA THR A 694 3.01 -11.70 20.77
C THR A 694 2.49 -10.85 21.92
N LEU A 695 1.36 -10.18 21.73
CA LEU A 695 0.62 -9.53 22.79
C LEU A 695 -0.24 -10.55 23.52
N GLU A 696 -0.33 -10.42 24.83
CA GLU A 696 -1.28 -11.13 25.67
C GLU A 696 -2.24 -10.11 26.27
N VAL A 697 -3.54 -10.40 26.17
CA VAL A 697 -4.63 -9.50 26.55
C VAL A 697 -5.43 -10.15 27.67
N TYR A 698 -5.67 -9.43 28.76
CA TYR A 698 -6.31 -9.94 29.97
C TYR A 698 -7.51 -9.05 30.36
N LYS A 699 -8.60 -9.63 30.90
CA LYS A 699 -9.74 -8.87 31.46
C LYS A 699 -9.30 -8.19 32.75
N LEU A 700 -9.56 -6.90 32.91
CA LEU A 700 -9.40 -6.21 34.19
C LEU A 700 -10.61 -6.49 35.09
N LEU A 701 -10.35 -6.72 36.37
CA LEU A 701 -11.35 -7.05 37.40
C LEU A 701 -11.51 -5.94 38.45
N ARG A 702 -10.72 -4.87 38.34
CA ARG A 702 -10.78 -3.68 39.21
C ARG A 702 -10.83 -2.41 38.37
N ALA A 703 -11.69 -1.47 38.78
CA ALA A 703 -11.73 -0.13 38.23
C ALA A 703 -10.39 0.63 38.40
N TRP A 704 -10.06 1.47 37.42
CA TRP A 704 -8.86 2.31 37.41
C TRP A 704 -9.19 3.69 36.84
N GLU A 705 -8.41 4.68 37.25
CA GLU A 705 -8.56 6.06 36.81
C GLU A 705 -7.37 6.44 35.92
N GLU A 706 -7.64 6.78 34.66
CA GLU A 706 -6.63 6.95 33.62
C GLU A 706 -5.48 7.89 34.01
N GLY A 707 -5.84 9.06 34.54
CA GLY A 707 -4.89 10.10 34.94
C GLY A 707 -4.10 9.78 36.22
N GLU A 708 -4.48 8.71 36.93
CA GLU A 708 -3.96 8.37 38.26
C GLU A 708 -3.32 6.97 38.33
N ALA A 709 -3.66 6.06 37.41
CA ALA A 709 -3.14 4.69 37.38
C ALA A 709 -1.61 4.64 37.27
N THR A 710 -0.99 3.88 38.15
CA THR A 710 0.47 3.65 38.22
C THR A 710 0.78 2.16 38.38
N TRP A 711 2.06 1.81 38.50
CA TRP A 711 2.44 0.43 38.82
C TRP A 711 2.00 0.00 40.23
N TYR A 712 1.79 0.93 41.17
CA TYR A 712 1.38 0.59 42.55
C TYR A 712 -0.11 0.77 42.82
N GLU A 713 -0.77 1.69 42.12
CA GLU A 713 -2.11 2.21 42.45
C GLU A 713 -2.99 2.23 41.19
N ALA A 714 -4.25 1.80 41.31
CA ALA A 714 -5.25 1.77 40.22
C ALA A 714 -5.92 3.14 40.05
N ALA A 715 -6.20 3.78 41.18
CA ALA A 715 -6.57 5.18 41.33
C ALA A 715 -5.82 5.72 42.57
N LYS A 716 -5.78 7.03 42.76
CA LYS A 716 -4.96 7.65 43.80
C LYS A 716 -5.37 7.22 45.22
N GLY A 717 -4.49 6.45 45.88
CA GLY A 717 -4.75 5.89 47.21
C GLY A 717 -5.40 4.50 47.20
N ASP A 718 -5.81 3.98 46.05
CA ASP A 718 -6.35 2.63 45.87
C ASP A 718 -5.29 1.72 45.23
N PRO A 719 -4.57 0.90 46.02
CA PRO A 719 -3.52 0.03 45.50
C PRO A 719 -4.07 -1.12 44.66
N TRP A 720 -3.27 -1.58 43.69
CA TRP A 720 -3.42 -2.91 43.12
C TRP A 720 -3.13 -3.97 44.19
N ASP A 721 -3.84 -5.11 44.16
CA ASP A 721 -3.61 -6.27 45.05
C ASP A 721 -2.14 -6.75 44.94
N VAL A 722 -1.61 -6.79 43.70
CA VAL A 722 -0.16 -6.94 43.47
C VAL A 722 0.33 -5.87 42.48
N PRO A 723 1.38 -5.10 42.81
CA PRO A 723 1.90 -4.03 41.96
C PRO A 723 2.23 -4.48 40.53
N GLY A 724 1.62 -3.80 39.56
CA GLY A 724 1.64 -4.15 38.14
C GLY A 724 0.37 -4.85 37.66
N VAL A 725 -0.74 -4.79 38.43
CA VAL A 725 -1.98 -5.53 38.10
C VAL A 725 -1.70 -7.04 38.00
N LEU A 726 -0.99 -7.59 39.00
CA LEU A 726 -0.57 -9.00 39.02
C LEU A 726 -1.34 -9.84 40.04
N GLY A 727 -2.32 -9.24 40.73
CA GLY A 727 -3.16 -9.92 41.70
C GLY A 727 -4.41 -10.49 41.04
N GLY A 728 -4.86 -11.66 41.47
CA GLY A 728 -6.06 -12.31 40.93
C GLY A 728 -7.37 -11.57 41.22
N GLN A 729 -7.33 -10.50 42.02
CA GLN A 729 -8.44 -9.57 42.23
C GLN A 729 -8.45 -8.40 41.21
N ASP A 730 -7.36 -8.21 40.47
CA ASP A 730 -7.18 -7.06 39.57
C ASP A 730 -7.26 -7.45 38.09
N VAL A 731 -6.91 -8.69 37.75
CA VAL A 731 -6.79 -9.21 36.38
C VAL A 731 -7.20 -10.69 36.31
N SER A 732 -7.70 -11.13 35.15
CA SER A 732 -7.97 -12.54 34.88
C SER A 732 -6.71 -13.41 34.98
N GLU A 733 -6.83 -14.64 35.52
CA GLU A 733 -5.70 -15.58 35.67
C GLU A 733 -5.05 -15.94 34.33
N ARG A 734 -5.82 -15.89 33.23
CA ARG A 734 -5.39 -16.22 31.87
C ARG A 734 -5.70 -15.06 30.93
N PRO A 735 -4.92 -14.92 29.85
CA PRO A 735 -5.27 -13.99 28.79
C PRO A 735 -6.53 -14.47 28.06
N VAL A 736 -7.41 -13.53 27.73
CA VAL A 736 -8.61 -13.74 26.91
C VAL A 736 -8.27 -13.86 25.43
N HIS A 737 -7.18 -13.21 24.99
CA HIS A 737 -6.74 -13.21 23.59
C HIS A 737 -5.20 -13.12 23.50
N GLN A 738 -4.63 -13.64 22.40
CA GLN A 738 -3.22 -13.44 22.04
C GLN A 738 -3.08 -13.11 20.56
N VAL A 739 -2.43 -11.98 20.23
CA VAL A 739 -2.23 -11.52 18.85
C VAL A 739 -0.74 -11.32 18.55
N ARG A 740 -0.27 -11.76 17.38
CA ARG A 740 1.14 -11.63 16.99
C ARG A 740 1.36 -10.39 16.12
N VAL A 741 2.05 -9.40 16.67
CA VAL A 741 2.51 -8.21 15.95
C VAL A 741 3.85 -8.54 15.29
N ALA A 742 3.83 -8.77 13.97
CA ALA A 742 5.04 -9.12 13.22
C ALA A 742 6.02 -7.93 13.09
N ARG A 743 5.48 -6.72 12.89
CA ARG A 743 6.22 -5.46 12.71
C ARG A 743 5.31 -4.25 13.07
N PRO A 744 5.88 -3.07 13.38
CA PRO A 744 5.10 -1.86 13.63
C PRO A 744 4.51 -1.24 12.34
N TYR A 745 3.81 -0.11 12.54
CA TYR A 745 3.11 0.72 11.57
C TYR A 745 1.97 0.01 10.83
N ARG A 746 1.15 -0.69 11.62
CA ARG A 746 -0.09 -1.33 11.19
C ARG A 746 -1.07 -1.39 12.35
N TRP A 747 -2.33 -1.67 12.03
CA TRP A 747 -3.29 -2.10 13.02
C TRP A 747 -2.89 -3.43 13.65
N VAL A 748 -3.28 -3.54 14.91
CA VAL A 748 -3.20 -4.75 15.72
C VAL A 748 -4.60 -4.92 16.28
N ASP A 749 -5.32 -5.84 15.66
CA ASP A 749 -6.71 -6.13 15.96
C ASP A 749 -6.79 -7.16 17.08
N ILE A 750 -7.58 -6.85 18.10
CA ILE A 750 -7.76 -7.68 19.29
C ILE A 750 -9.23 -8.06 19.35
N ASP A 751 -9.52 -9.34 19.11
CA ASP A 751 -10.86 -9.89 19.32
C ASP A 751 -11.20 -9.85 20.82
N ILE A 752 -12.27 -9.11 21.15
CA ILE A 752 -12.84 -9.00 22.49
C ILE A 752 -14.35 -9.26 22.46
N THR A 753 -14.84 -10.03 21.47
CA THR A 753 -16.26 -10.34 21.25
C THR A 753 -16.96 -10.83 22.52
N ASP A 754 -16.38 -11.84 23.20
CA ASP A 754 -16.92 -12.39 24.44
C ASP A 754 -16.96 -11.36 25.58
N LEU A 755 -15.95 -10.50 25.70
CA LEU A 755 -15.90 -9.46 26.73
C LEU A 755 -16.92 -8.35 26.47
N VAL A 756 -17.10 -7.91 25.23
CA VAL A 756 -18.12 -6.91 24.89
C VAL A 756 -19.51 -7.48 25.10
N GLN A 757 -19.76 -8.74 24.75
CA GLN A 757 -21.04 -9.40 25.07
C GLN A 757 -21.29 -9.50 26.58
N GLU A 758 -20.25 -9.71 27.39
CA GLU A 758 -20.33 -9.69 28.86
C GLU A 758 -20.63 -8.27 29.37
N TRP A 759 -19.92 -7.25 28.91
CA TRP A 759 -20.12 -5.84 29.30
C TRP A 759 -21.46 -5.26 28.84
N VAL A 760 -22.05 -5.75 27.75
CA VAL A 760 -23.42 -5.38 27.34
C VAL A 760 -24.46 -5.91 28.34
N ARG A 761 -24.22 -7.09 28.92
CA ARG A 761 -25.10 -7.71 29.93
C ARG A 761 -24.85 -7.19 31.34
N HIS A 762 -23.60 -6.85 31.64
CA HIS A 762 -23.11 -6.38 32.93
C HIS A 762 -22.19 -5.15 32.76
N PRO A 763 -22.74 -3.96 32.42
CA PRO A 763 -21.93 -2.75 32.19
C PRO A 763 -21.09 -2.33 33.40
N GLU A 764 -21.54 -2.67 34.61
CA GLU A 764 -20.83 -2.46 35.88
C GLU A 764 -19.50 -3.24 36.00
N GLU A 765 -19.32 -4.30 35.20
CA GLU A 765 -18.07 -5.09 35.15
C GLU A 765 -17.09 -4.63 34.07
N ASN A 766 -17.41 -3.57 33.32
CA ASN A 766 -16.53 -3.02 32.30
C ASN A 766 -15.38 -2.19 32.91
N PHE A 767 -14.34 -2.89 33.34
CA PHE A 767 -13.05 -2.30 33.73
C PHE A 767 -12.03 -2.29 32.58
N GLY A 768 -12.39 -2.76 31.39
CA GLY A 768 -11.51 -2.85 30.23
C GLY A 768 -10.51 -4.01 30.28
N ILE A 769 -9.38 -3.83 29.61
CA ILE A 769 -8.34 -4.86 29.42
C ILE A 769 -6.93 -4.35 29.74
N LEU A 770 -6.07 -5.28 30.09
CA LEU A 770 -4.62 -5.12 30.19
C LEU A 770 -3.93 -5.80 29.00
N ILE A 771 -2.94 -5.13 28.41
CA ILE A 771 -2.15 -5.66 27.29
C ILE A 771 -0.66 -5.64 27.65
N THR A 772 0.01 -6.78 27.46
CA THR A 772 1.47 -6.93 27.63
C THR A 772 2.10 -7.63 26.42
N GLY A 773 3.39 -7.40 26.16
CA GLY A 773 4.18 -8.30 25.32
C GLY A 773 4.54 -9.59 26.07
N LYS A 774 4.63 -10.70 25.34
CA LYS A 774 5.02 -12.03 25.83
C LYS A 774 6.53 -12.24 25.82
N GLU A 775 7.19 -11.82 24.75
CA GLU A 775 8.63 -12.03 24.55
C GLU A 775 9.47 -11.12 25.46
N PRO A 776 10.39 -11.69 26.26
CA PRO A 776 11.32 -10.91 27.06
C PRO A 776 12.16 -9.97 26.21
N GLY A 777 12.27 -8.71 26.63
CA GLY A 777 13.17 -7.74 26.01
C GLY A 777 12.57 -6.94 24.86
N VAL A 778 11.40 -7.30 24.34
CA VAL A 778 10.72 -6.62 23.23
C VAL A 778 9.76 -5.55 23.76
N GLU A 779 9.70 -4.41 23.08
CA GLU A 779 8.81 -3.29 23.41
C GLU A 779 8.14 -2.76 22.15
N TYR A 780 6.84 -2.47 22.27
CA TYR A 780 6.03 -1.82 21.24
C TYR A 780 5.34 -0.60 21.81
N HIS A 781 5.20 0.43 20.99
CA HIS A 781 4.40 1.61 21.28
C HIS A 781 3.18 1.62 20.39
N PHE A 782 2.02 1.98 20.93
CA PHE A 782 0.77 2.20 20.20
C PHE A 782 0.38 3.67 20.29
N LEU A 783 -0.32 4.16 19.27
CA LEU A 783 -0.84 5.52 19.29
C LEU A 783 -2.05 5.59 20.24
N PRO A 784 -2.18 6.65 21.05
CA PRO A 784 -3.19 6.73 22.08
C PRO A 784 -4.47 7.42 21.56
N LYS A 785 -5.53 7.45 22.36
CA LYS A 785 -6.78 8.13 21.99
C LYS A 785 -6.63 9.64 21.77
N GLU A 786 -5.63 10.31 22.35
CA GLU A 786 -5.38 11.73 22.07
C GLU A 786 -4.55 11.97 20.79
N PHE A 787 -4.25 10.94 19.99
CA PHE A 787 -3.43 11.13 18.79
C PHE A 787 -4.07 12.17 17.83
N PRO A 788 -3.30 13.11 17.23
CA PRO A 788 -3.89 14.23 16.48
C PRO A 788 -4.75 13.81 15.28
N LEU A 789 -4.42 12.71 14.61
CA LEU A 789 -5.19 12.18 13.49
C LEU A 789 -6.15 11.10 14.00
N ALA A 790 -7.46 11.39 13.99
CA ALA A 790 -8.47 10.50 14.56
C ALA A 790 -8.43 9.08 13.99
N LYS A 791 -8.15 8.94 12.68
CA LYS A 791 -8.03 7.65 12.00
C LYS A 791 -6.89 6.73 12.45
N PHE A 792 -6.03 7.16 13.38
CA PHE A 792 -4.95 6.34 13.95
C PHE A 792 -5.09 6.15 15.47
N ARG A 793 -6.20 6.60 16.06
CA ARG A 793 -6.55 6.36 17.47
C ARG A 793 -7.01 4.91 17.68
N PRO A 794 -6.91 4.37 18.91
CA PRO A 794 -7.64 3.18 19.30
C PRO A 794 -9.13 3.32 18.96
N HIS A 795 -9.70 2.28 18.36
CA HIS A 795 -11.13 2.20 18.06
C HIS A 795 -11.68 0.81 18.35
N LEU A 796 -12.95 0.77 18.75
CA LEU A 796 -13.69 -0.46 18.98
C LEU A 796 -14.80 -0.57 17.93
N HIS A 797 -14.72 -1.61 17.10
CA HIS A 797 -15.74 -1.99 16.12
C HIS A 797 -16.60 -3.13 16.69
N VAL A 798 -17.92 -3.04 16.57
CA VAL A 798 -18.89 -4.01 17.10
C VAL A 798 -20.02 -4.27 16.10
N ASN A 799 -20.25 -5.54 15.79
CA ASN A 799 -21.40 -6.01 15.01
C ASN A 799 -22.35 -6.76 15.94
N TYR A 800 -23.64 -6.41 15.94
CA TYR A 800 -24.63 -7.00 16.83
C TYR A 800 -26.03 -7.07 16.21
N ARG A 801 -26.87 -7.98 16.70
CA ARG A 801 -28.30 -8.03 16.34
C ARG A 801 -29.15 -7.78 17.58
N VAL A 802 -30.20 -6.99 17.41
CA VAL A 802 -31.27 -6.86 18.41
C VAL A 802 -32.33 -7.93 18.11
N PRO A 803 -32.61 -8.89 19.03
CA PRO A 803 -33.63 -9.90 18.81
C PRO A 803 -35.01 -9.27 18.62
N THR A 804 -35.68 -9.59 17.52
CA THR A 804 -37.09 -9.23 17.31
C THR A 804 -38.00 -10.19 18.08
N HIS A 805 -38.94 -9.64 18.86
CA HIS A 805 -39.92 -10.37 19.67
C HIS A 805 -41.22 -10.69 18.92
#